data_AF-A0A3A4PAU4-F1
#
_entry.id   AF-A0A3A4PAU4-F1
#
_cell.length_a   1.000
_cell.length_b   1.000
_cell.length_c   1.000
_cell.angle_alpha   90.00
_cell.angle_beta   90.00
_cell.angle_gamma   90.00
#
_symmetry.space_group_name_H-M   'P 1'
#
loop_
_entity.id
_entity.type
_entity.pdbx_description
1 polymer ?
#
loop_
_entity_poly.entity_id
_entity_poly.type
_entity_poly.pdbx_seq_one_letter_code
_entity_poly.pdbx_strand_id
1 'polypeptide(L)'
;MKQNMVLKLMMVFLLLTAWIVPPSHAFTYWECLNQKLKWDSNTVRMRASSVSFPIGQTQTNALASVIANLNLNPSKFDFNLTYNDDHLRRGNGENETWFSSDPSALNGAPAITWYWYDCVDYWIFGTDVEMNEADVVFDVNRTWTFGTNKYAMWNYGGGARPFRTTAIHELGHALALAHTATSYNIMGEDWTHIHANGDSGNAYFGEDASNGAVFLYGADSTAREDLSVTHWRWTGHSGEYSTHSRTRIFNNTGSELAKVAGETEPRYYVDNGQTIQVEFTYENNGTNSHTVNIQFYLSTNDYISTMDRLLQTQGVTLGRNDVWTTTHTVTLPNDLTPNQDYYIGVIVDSSDSVSEVFEYNNATYIGLRTRNWPTPTPTRTATPTPTNTPFIFIPMTPFPYFTFVPILTPTPTLGIIFPIETLIPFITPIFPVSTPTLSVPLTPTPTPTPRQTLLPASPTPTSRIPSLSRRLFIYDNPDDQSGDLTGQTDFDSVDNRNLTIAWDAEPGDATDWHIYVQSGFGGMLFLGRTGSGNVTRFDWNKNTKTVAPDFSNGPDFNSVYKFRVIRIDGSRGANDVLEMQTPVGFNVEGGKPVPLIRPAMPDLYPRQVLVCDDIFGVKNIAPPVRLGEGYDVDDPSWNALQIVWNFDVDPRTVLDYHVFVSVDGGNFVFLGQTQSGFINYFWWTPLQLFKTDRAFTAGPQDGHTYQFLVILLPLSGNRMTLKTGYVAYSIAAEE
;
A
#
# COMPACT_ATOMS: atom_id res chain seq x y z
N MET A 1 6.42 46.95 69.73
CA MET A 1 7.74 47.24 69.14
C MET A 1 7.57 47.06 67.63
N LYS A 2 7.77 48.15 66.85
CA LYS A 2 7.87 48.32 65.38
C LYS A 2 7.75 47.04 64.50
N GLN A 3 7.12 46.97 63.32
CA GLN A 3 6.40 47.91 62.44
C GLN A 3 5.74 47.03 61.33
N ASN A 4 4.54 47.40 60.89
CA ASN A 4 3.85 46.85 59.71
C ASN A 4 4.54 47.27 58.39
N MET A 5 4.41 46.50 57.30
CA MET A 5 3.56 46.84 56.12
C MET A 5 3.98 46.11 54.81
N VAL A 6 2.96 45.52 54.20
CA VAL A 6 2.68 45.25 52.77
C VAL A 6 3.34 46.20 51.74
N LEU A 7 3.94 45.66 50.66
CA LEU A 7 3.92 46.19 49.26
C LEU A 7 4.62 45.18 48.30
N LYS A 8 3.92 44.45 47.42
CA LYS A 8 3.56 44.77 46.00
C LYS A 8 4.71 44.73 44.97
N LEU A 9 4.53 43.83 43.99
CA LEU A 9 4.87 43.94 42.56
C LEU A 9 6.36 43.90 42.14
N MET A 10 6.76 42.82 41.45
CA MET A 10 7.41 42.91 40.12
C MET A 10 7.26 41.58 39.38
N MET A 11 6.16 41.49 38.64
CA MET A 11 5.99 40.62 37.49
C MET A 11 6.88 41.21 36.39
N VAL A 12 8.04 40.62 36.14
CA VAL A 12 8.86 40.98 34.97
C VAL A 12 8.40 40.09 33.83
N PHE A 13 7.55 40.65 32.98
CA PHE A 13 7.38 40.20 31.61
C PHE A 13 8.73 40.40 30.92
N LEU A 14 9.57 39.37 30.84
CA LEU A 14 10.71 39.40 29.94
C LEU A 14 10.17 39.03 28.56
N LEU A 15 10.05 40.03 27.69
CA LEU A 15 9.91 39.80 26.26
C LEU A 15 11.10 38.92 25.83
N LEU A 16 10.81 37.68 25.49
CA LEU A 16 11.74 36.77 24.84
C LEU A 16 12.02 37.36 23.45
N THR A 17 13.13 38.06 23.27
CA THR A 17 13.71 38.21 21.93
C THR A 17 14.41 36.90 21.63
N ALA A 18 13.67 35.94 21.06
CA ALA A 18 14.27 34.78 20.41
C ALA A 18 15.11 35.31 19.25
N TRP A 19 16.43 35.23 19.40
CA TRP A 19 17.33 35.48 18.29
C TRP A 19 17.29 34.23 17.43
N ILE A 20 16.70 34.34 16.23
CA ILE A 20 16.80 33.30 15.21
C ILE A 20 18.26 33.27 14.76
N VAL A 21 19.03 32.33 15.29
CA VAL A 21 20.25 31.86 14.63
C VAL A 21 19.76 31.16 13.36
N PRO A 22 20.25 31.50 12.15
CA PRO A 22 19.88 30.74 10.96
C PRO A 22 20.31 29.28 11.21
N PRO A 23 19.37 28.31 11.23
CA PRO A 23 19.72 26.97 11.65
C PRO A 23 20.64 26.35 10.60
N SER A 24 21.71 25.69 11.05
CA SER A 24 22.57 24.85 10.20
C SER A 24 21.89 23.53 9.80
N HIS A 25 20.64 23.33 10.23
CA HIS A 25 19.82 22.15 10.04
C HIS A 25 18.41 22.56 9.58
N ALA A 26 17.71 21.67 8.88
CA ALA A 26 16.33 21.93 8.47
C ALA A 26 15.35 21.78 9.66
N PHE A 27 15.59 20.83 10.57
CA PHE A 27 14.76 20.59 11.75
C PHE A 27 14.85 21.71 12.79
N THR A 28 13.79 21.86 13.59
CA THR A 28 13.73 22.82 14.69
C THR A 28 13.55 22.09 16.03
N TYR A 29 14.17 22.62 17.09
CA TYR A 29 14.12 22.07 18.45
C TYR A 29 14.12 23.21 19.47
N TRP A 30 13.82 22.88 20.73
CA TRP A 30 13.77 23.85 21.82
C TRP A 30 15.13 23.99 22.53
N GLU A 31 15.48 25.22 22.91
CA GLU A 31 16.66 25.51 23.72
C GLU A 31 16.30 26.36 24.93
N CYS A 32 17.01 26.13 26.04
CA CYS A 32 16.97 26.99 27.21
C CYS A 32 18.38 27.13 27.80
N LEU A 33 18.75 28.33 28.25
CA LEU A 33 20.11 28.62 28.76
C LEU A 33 21.24 28.17 27.80
N ASN A 34 21.00 28.26 26.49
CA ASN A 34 21.89 27.77 25.41
C ASN A 34 22.19 26.26 25.47
N GLN A 35 21.27 25.48 26.02
CA GLN A 35 21.31 24.02 26.06
C GLN A 35 20.08 23.45 25.37
N LYS A 36 20.25 22.29 24.74
CA LYS A 36 19.17 21.55 24.08
C LYS A 36 18.17 21.11 25.14
N LEU A 37 16.91 21.51 25.01
CA LEU A 37 15.84 20.91 25.82
C LEU A 37 15.56 19.50 25.29
N LYS A 38 15.72 18.50 26.13
CA LYS A 38 15.50 17.08 25.79
C LYS A 38 15.35 16.25 27.06
N TRP A 39 15.02 14.98 26.91
CA TRP A 39 15.09 14.01 28.01
C TRP A 39 16.53 13.64 28.40
N ASP A 40 16.74 13.43 29.69
CA ASP A 40 17.97 12.86 30.24
C ASP A 40 18.14 11.37 29.92
N SER A 41 17.02 10.65 29.80
CA SER A 41 16.96 9.26 29.38
C SER A 41 16.69 9.14 27.88
N ASN A 42 17.29 8.12 27.24
CA ASN A 42 16.95 7.71 25.88
C ASN A 42 15.74 6.77 25.83
N THR A 43 15.08 6.54 26.96
CA THR A 43 13.81 5.80 26.99
C THR A 43 12.88 6.47 27.97
N VAL A 44 11.68 6.80 27.51
CA VAL A 44 10.62 7.34 28.35
C VAL A 44 9.37 6.50 28.19
N ARG A 45 8.63 6.33 29.28
CA ARG A 45 7.37 5.60 29.26
C ARG A 45 6.25 6.54 28.80
N MET A 46 5.43 6.09 27.86
CA MET A 46 4.19 6.75 27.43
C MET A 46 2.99 5.89 27.87
N ARG A 47 2.05 6.48 28.60
CA ARG A 47 0.90 5.78 29.19
C ARG A 47 -0.37 6.05 28.39
N ALA A 48 -0.91 5.03 27.74
CA ALA A 48 -2.16 5.12 27.01
C ALA A 48 -3.36 4.93 27.95
N SER A 49 -4.29 5.88 27.87
CA SER A 49 -5.58 5.85 28.57
C SER A 49 -6.35 4.54 28.33
N SER A 50 -6.80 3.92 29.42
CA SER A 50 -7.72 2.77 29.43
C SER A 50 -9.04 3.02 28.69
N VAL A 51 -9.52 4.27 28.70
CA VAL A 51 -10.78 4.67 28.09
C VAL A 51 -10.61 5.01 26.62
N SER A 52 -9.55 5.72 26.28
CA SER A 52 -9.30 6.21 24.92
C SER A 52 -8.70 5.13 24.03
N PHE A 53 -7.83 4.30 24.60
CA PHE A 53 -7.08 3.25 23.94
C PHE A 53 -7.26 1.88 24.63
N PRO A 54 -8.50 1.35 24.70
CA PRO A 54 -8.73 0.02 25.24
C PRO A 54 -8.10 -1.05 24.34
N ILE A 55 -7.47 -2.05 24.96
CA ILE A 55 -6.72 -3.11 24.26
C ILE A 55 -7.63 -3.83 23.25
N GLY A 56 -7.10 -4.09 22.05
CA GLY A 56 -7.80 -4.78 20.96
C GLY A 56 -8.62 -3.87 20.03
N GLN A 57 -8.72 -2.56 20.33
CA GLN A 57 -9.38 -1.62 19.42
C GLN A 57 -8.45 -1.06 18.34
N THR A 58 -9.04 -0.63 17.22
CA THR A 58 -8.30 -0.11 16.05
C THR A 58 -7.46 1.12 16.38
N GLN A 59 -7.96 2.04 17.21
CA GLN A 59 -7.18 3.22 17.63
C GLN A 59 -5.97 2.85 18.51
N THR A 60 -6.12 1.83 19.36
CA THR A 60 -5.05 1.33 20.22
C THR A 60 -3.95 0.69 19.38
N ASN A 61 -4.34 -0.13 18.41
CA ASN A 61 -3.41 -0.74 17.46
C ASN A 61 -2.70 0.33 16.61
N ALA A 62 -3.41 1.38 16.20
CA ALA A 62 -2.83 2.49 15.45
C ALA A 62 -1.79 3.26 16.27
N LEU A 63 -2.08 3.58 17.54
CA LEU A 63 -1.14 4.24 18.45
C LEU A 63 0.10 3.36 18.70
N ALA A 64 -0.12 2.07 18.98
CA ALA A 64 0.94 1.11 19.19
C ALA A 64 1.90 1.03 17.98
N SER A 65 1.32 0.99 16.78
CA SER A 65 2.07 0.97 15.54
C SER A 65 2.83 2.26 15.26
N VAL A 66 2.22 3.41 15.55
CA VAL A 66 2.88 4.71 15.43
C VAL A 66 4.12 4.77 16.32
N ILE A 67 3.99 4.39 17.59
CA ILE A 67 5.11 4.39 18.53
C ILE A 67 6.16 3.35 18.13
N ALA A 68 5.75 2.15 17.71
CA ALA A 68 6.68 1.12 17.24
C ALA A 68 7.47 1.59 16.01
N ASN A 69 6.82 2.22 15.04
CA ASN A 69 7.48 2.72 13.83
C ASN A 69 8.38 3.92 14.13
N LEU A 70 7.93 4.84 14.99
CA LEU A 70 8.75 5.95 15.43
C LEU A 70 10.00 5.44 16.15
N ASN A 71 9.88 4.47 17.05
CA ASN A 71 11.03 3.87 17.72
C ASN A 71 12.01 3.20 16.75
N LEU A 72 11.63 2.92 15.50
CA LEU A 72 12.53 2.40 14.45
C LEU A 72 13.41 3.48 13.79
N ASN A 73 13.22 4.77 14.13
CA ASN A 73 14.08 5.87 13.68
C ASN A 73 15.56 5.66 14.10
N PRO A 74 16.52 6.35 13.44
CA PRO A 74 17.95 6.09 13.64
C PRO A 74 18.53 6.64 14.96
N SER A 75 17.74 7.32 15.80
CA SER A 75 18.19 7.78 17.11
C SER A 75 18.18 6.66 18.16
N LYS A 76 18.84 6.90 19.29
CA LYS A 76 18.81 6.00 20.45
C LYS A 76 17.50 6.04 21.24
N PHE A 77 16.58 6.93 20.88
CA PHE A 77 15.42 7.22 21.72
C PHE A 77 14.25 6.29 21.45
N ASP A 78 13.68 5.74 22.52
CA ASP A 78 12.48 4.89 22.47
C ASP A 78 11.38 5.40 23.41
N PHE A 79 10.14 5.42 22.92
CA PHE A 79 8.96 5.45 23.77
C PHE A 79 8.56 4.03 24.19
N ASN A 80 8.52 3.77 25.49
CA ASN A 80 7.95 2.54 26.04
C ASN A 80 6.44 2.73 26.29
N LEU A 81 5.61 2.18 25.39
CA LEU A 81 4.16 2.29 25.50
C LEU A 81 3.59 1.30 26.54
N THR A 82 2.90 1.83 27.53
CA THR A 82 2.09 1.05 28.49
C THR A 82 0.61 1.41 28.35
N TYR A 83 -0.27 0.48 28.69
CA TYR A 83 -1.73 0.64 28.54
C TYR A 83 -2.44 0.65 29.89
N ASN A 84 -3.75 0.86 29.82
CA ASN A 84 -4.69 0.78 30.93
C ASN A 84 -4.50 1.87 31.99
N ASP A 85 -4.07 3.06 31.60
CA ASP A 85 -4.00 4.18 32.53
C ASP A 85 -5.39 4.76 32.83
N ASP A 86 -5.71 4.93 34.10
CA ASP A 86 -6.97 5.48 34.60
C ASP A 86 -6.80 6.78 35.41
N HIS A 87 -5.57 7.31 35.52
CA HIS A 87 -5.24 8.49 36.34
C HIS A 87 -4.75 9.70 35.52
N LEU A 88 -5.34 9.90 34.33
CA LEU A 88 -4.94 10.93 33.36
C LEU A 88 -5.03 12.35 33.93
N ARG A 89 -3.92 13.09 33.88
CA ARG A 89 -3.88 14.49 34.28
C ARG A 89 -2.63 15.20 33.75
N ARG A 90 -2.88 16.30 33.03
CA ARG A 90 -1.84 17.30 32.69
C ARG A 90 -1.02 17.76 33.87
N GLY A 91 0.30 17.64 33.78
CA GLY A 91 1.28 18.17 34.72
C GLY A 91 1.40 17.31 35.98
N ASN A 92 1.27 15.99 35.87
CA ASN A 92 1.29 15.05 36.99
C ASN A 92 2.63 14.30 37.15
N GLY A 93 3.61 14.56 36.28
CA GLY A 93 4.91 13.91 36.23
C GLY A 93 4.92 12.58 35.47
N GLU A 94 3.85 12.25 34.73
CA GLU A 94 3.76 11.06 33.90
C GLU A 94 3.42 11.43 32.46
N ASN A 95 4.09 10.82 31.47
CA ASN A 95 3.74 11.05 30.08
C ASN A 95 2.51 10.24 29.70
N GLU A 96 1.44 10.90 29.31
CA GLU A 96 0.15 10.28 29.06
C GLU A 96 -0.37 10.57 27.65
N THR A 97 -1.22 9.68 27.13
CA THR A 97 -1.92 9.92 25.87
C THR A 97 -3.38 9.49 25.90
N TRP A 98 -4.25 10.39 25.42
CA TRP A 98 -5.70 10.17 25.46
C TRP A 98 -6.47 11.02 24.45
N PHE A 99 -7.75 10.67 24.26
CA PHE A 99 -8.72 11.48 23.53
C PHE A 99 -9.50 12.36 24.50
N SER A 100 -9.68 13.64 24.15
CA SER A 100 -10.40 14.61 24.96
C SER A 100 -11.41 15.38 24.11
N SER A 101 -12.48 15.86 24.73
CA SER A 101 -13.36 16.90 24.18
C SER A 101 -13.16 18.24 24.89
N ASP A 102 -12.26 18.32 25.88
CA ASP A 102 -12.01 19.52 26.66
C ASP A 102 -11.25 20.57 25.81
N PRO A 103 -11.87 21.74 25.52
CA PRO A 103 -11.21 22.79 24.77
C PRO A 103 -9.93 23.30 25.43
N SER A 104 -9.82 23.24 26.76
CA SER A 104 -8.61 23.64 27.48
C SER A 104 -7.44 22.68 27.27
N ALA A 105 -7.76 21.41 27.01
CA ALA A 105 -6.77 20.38 26.71
C ALA A 105 -6.27 20.45 25.28
N LEU A 106 -7.09 20.96 24.35
CA LEU A 106 -6.81 20.94 22.92
C LEU A 106 -6.39 22.29 22.36
N ASN A 107 -6.73 23.39 23.03
CA ASN A 107 -6.48 24.76 22.57
C ASN A 107 -6.95 25.00 21.10
N GLY A 108 -8.03 24.35 20.70
CA GLY A 108 -8.59 24.41 19.34
C GLY A 108 -7.87 23.57 18.28
N ALA A 109 -6.77 22.90 18.62
CA ALA A 109 -6.01 22.04 17.73
C ALA A 109 -6.66 20.64 17.58
N PRO A 110 -6.42 19.92 16.46
CA PRO A 110 -6.91 18.55 16.28
C PRO A 110 -6.21 17.56 17.21
N ALA A 111 -4.97 17.87 17.60
CA ALA A 111 -4.22 17.23 18.66
C ALA A 111 -3.21 18.25 19.20
N ILE A 112 -2.66 18.00 20.39
CA ILE A 112 -1.63 18.84 20.98
C ILE A 112 -0.80 18.04 21.97
N THR A 113 0.50 18.35 22.00
CA THR A 113 1.42 17.87 23.01
C THR A 113 1.68 18.98 24.02
N TRP A 114 1.34 18.72 25.28
CA TRP A 114 1.74 19.54 26.40
C TRP A 114 3.03 18.99 26.97
N TYR A 115 4.00 19.83 27.28
CA TYR A 115 5.23 19.38 27.90
C TYR A 115 5.64 20.30 29.05
N TRP A 116 6.29 19.71 30.04
CA TRP A 116 6.89 20.38 31.17
C TRP A 116 8.38 20.11 31.18
N TYR A 117 9.13 21.10 31.62
CA TYR A 117 10.57 21.08 31.58
C TYR A 117 11.15 21.91 32.70
N ASP A 118 12.37 21.56 33.09
CA ASP A 118 13.21 22.40 33.91
C ASP A 118 14.10 23.27 33.02
N CYS A 119 14.23 24.53 33.43
CA CYS A 119 15.19 25.46 32.86
C CYS A 119 15.66 26.40 33.97
N VAL A 120 16.62 25.92 34.75
CA VAL A 120 17.09 26.59 35.96
C VAL A 120 18.61 26.73 35.91
N ASP A 121 19.12 27.91 36.25
CA ASP A 121 20.55 28.12 36.49
C ASP A 121 20.79 28.15 38.01
N TYR A 122 21.24 27.03 38.57
CA TYR A 122 21.72 27.01 39.94
C TYR A 122 23.10 27.64 39.97
N TRP A 123 23.17 28.90 40.39
CA TRP A 123 24.40 29.72 40.40
C TRP A 123 25.68 29.06 40.99
N ILE A 124 25.56 28.01 41.82
CA ILE A 124 26.67 27.17 42.31
C ILE A 124 26.72 25.77 41.66
N PHE A 125 25.57 25.18 41.32
CA PHE A 125 25.46 23.77 40.93
C PHE A 125 25.38 23.55 39.42
N GLY A 126 25.36 24.63 38.62
CA GLY A 126 25.24 24.58 37.17
C GLY A 126 23.79 24.71 36.72
N THR A 127 23.59 24.54 35.41
CA THR A 127 22.27 24.62 34.78
C THR A 127 21.60 23.26 34.75
N ASP A 128 20.28 23.27 34.87
CA ASP A 128 19.38 22.13 34.79
C ASP A 128 18.35 22.41 33.69
N VAL A 129 18.49 21.70 32.57
CA VAL A 129 17.69 21.89 31.35
C VAL A 129 17.27 20.52 30.82
N GLU A 130 16.11 20.06 31.25
CA GLU A 130 15.57 18.75 30.87
C GLU A 130 14.05 18.77 30.68
N MET A 131 13.55 17.85 29.84
CA MET A 131 12.13 17.55 29.77
C MET A 131 11.73 16.62 30.93
N ASN A 132 10.59 16.92 31.54
CA ASN A 132 10.07 16.19 32.70
C ASN A 132 8.81 15.39 32.39
N GLU A 133 7.96 15.92 31.50
CA GLU A 133 6.66 15.34 31.18
C GLU A 133 6.24 15.77 29.78
N ALA A 134 5.59 14.88 29.03
CA ALA A 134 4.97 15.15 27.75
C ALA A 134 3.65 14.37 27.60
N ASP A 135 2.56 15.11 27.47
CA ASP A 135 1.20 14.59 27.33
C ASP A 135 0.65 14.84 25.93
N VAL A 136 0.19 13.79 25.27
CA VAL A 136 -0.33 13.84 23.91
C VAL A 136 -1.86 13.68 23.91
N VAL A 137 -2.56 14.76 23.57
CA VAL A 137 -4.02 14.83 23.61
C VAL A 137 -4.62 14.95 22.21
N PHE A 138 -5.57 14.07 21.88
CA PHE A 138 -6.27 14.08 20.60
C PHE A 138 -7.73 14.56 20.75
N ASP A 139 -8.24 15.32 19.78
CA ASP A 139 -9.62 15.80 19.79
C ASP A 139 -10.60 14.68 19.41
N VAL A 140 -11.45 14.25 20.35
CA VAL A 140 -12.46 13.21 20.13
C VAL A 140 -13.57 13.65 19.17
N ASN A 141 -13.75 14.97 18.97
CA ASN A 141 -14.77 15.50 18.07
C ASN A 141 -14.35 15.47 16.60
N ARG A 142 -13.11 15.06 16.30
CA ARG A 142 -12.65 14.89 14.92
C ARG A 142 -13.01 13.50 14.40
N THR A 143 -13.37 13.45 13.12
CA THR A 143 -13.51 12.18 12.40
C THR A 143 -12.14 11.65 12.06
N TRP A 144 -11.72 10.57 12.73
CA TRP A 144 -10.43 9.93 12.54
C TRP A 144 -10.52 8.68 11.67
N THR A 145 -9.48 8.45 10.86
CA THR A 145 -9.17 7.11 10.33
C THR A 145 -7.93 6.58 11.02
N PHE A 146 -8.03 5.36 11.54
CA PHE A 146 -6.96 4.65 12.23
C PHE A 146 -6.25 3.64 11.33
N GLY A 147 -6.80 3.36 10.15
CA GLY A 147 -6.19 2.45 9.18
C GLY A 147 -5.21 3.15 8.25
N THR A 148 -4.56 2.37 7.39
CA THR A 148 -3.62 2.83 6.36
C THR A 148 -4.28 2.94 4.98
N ASN A 149 -5.59 2.72 4.85
CA ASN A 149 -6.26 2.82 3.56
C ASN A 149 -6.38 4.28 3.08
N LYS A 150 -5.81 4.61 1.91
CA LYS A 150 -5.84 5.97 1.33
C LYS A 150 -7.26 6.50 1.18
N TYR A 151 -8.20 5.68 0.70
CA TYR A 151 -9.58 6.12 0.42
C TYR A 151 -10.30 6.71 1.64
N ALA A 152 -9.83 6.44 2.86
CA ALA A 152 -10.39 6.99 4.08
C ALA A 152 -9.81 8.36 4.47
N MET A 153 -8.65 8.76 3.93
CA MET A 153 -7.86 9.90 4.39
C MET A 153 -8.18 11.19 3.62
N TRP A 154 -8.35 12.32 4.31
CA TRP A 154 -8.66 13.64 3.70
C TRP A 154 -7.73 14.04 2.56
N ASN A 155 -6.42 13.84 2.72
CA ASN A 155 -5.39 14.17 1.73
C ASN A 155 -5.45 13.30 0.45
N TYR A 156 -6.22 12.22 0.47
CA TYR A 156 -6.53 11.36 -0.67
C TYR A 156 -8.03 11.40 -1.05
N GLY A 157 -8.76 12.41 -0.58
CA GLY A 157 -10.19 12.62 -0.91
C GLY A 157 -11.17 11.84 -0.02
N GLY A 158 -10.67 11.13 0.99
CA GLY A 158 -11.49 10.46 1.99
C GLY A 158 -12.16 11.41 2.98
N GLY A 159 -12.95 10.84 3.88
CA GLY A 159 -13.81 11.59 4.82
C GLY A 159 -13.20 11.84 6.20
N ALA A 160 -12.02 11.29 6.51
CA ALA A 160 -11.44 11.34 7.86
C ALA A 160 -9.98 11.83 7.90
N ARG A 161 -9.59 12.44 9.04
CA ARG A 161 -8.20 12.82 9.32
C ARG A 161 -7.37 11.56 9.61
N PRO A 162 -6.19 11.40 9.00
CA PRO A 162 -5.29 10.29 9.35
C PRO A 162 -4.77 10.45 10.78
N PHE A 163 -5.21 9.58 11.70
CA PHE A 163 -4.74 9.59 13.08
C PHE A 163 -3.23 9.36 13.18
N ARG A 164 -2.70 8.46 12.34
CA ARG A 164 -1.31 8.00 12.45
C ARG A 164 -0.30 9.10 12.15
N THR A 165 -0.53 9.95 11.15
CA THR A 165 0.36 11.09 10.87
C THR A 165 0.29 12.12 11.99
N THR A 166 -0.91 12.39 12.52
CA THR A 166 -1.07 13.32 13.64
C THR A 166 -0.42 12.81 14.91
N ALA A 167 -0.57 11.53 15.22
CA ALA A 167 0.08 10.93 16.39
C ALA A 167 1.62 10.99 16.28
N ILE A 168 2.20 10.76 15.10
CA ILE A 168 3.65 10.92 14.90
C ILE A 168 4.08 12.37 15.11
N HIS A 169 3.34 13.36 14.58
CA HIS A 169 3.63 14.78 14.78
C HIS A 169 3.68 15.15 16.27
N GLU A 170 2.65 14.76 17.02
CA GLU A 170 2.59 15.02 18.46
C GLU A 170 3.70 14.30 19.23
N LEU A 171 4.01 13.05 18.88
CA LEU A 171 5.14 12.35 19.49
C LEU A 171 6.50 12.99 19.12
N GLY A 172 6.59 13.70 17.99
CA GLY A 172 7.73 14.56 17.67
C GLY A 172 7.90 15.70 18.69
N HIS A 173 6.81 16.33 19.13
CA HIS A 173 6.87 17.28 20.24
C HIS A 173 7.26 16.62 21.56
N ALA A 174 6.76 15.41 21.83
CA ALA A 174 7.16 14.65 23.00
C ALA A 174 8.65 14.25 22.97
N LEU A 175 9.30 14.26 21.79
CA LEU A 175 10.75 14.12 21.60
C LEU A 175 11.54 15.43 21.74
N ALA A 176 10.88 16.56 22.06
CA ALA A 176 11.44 17.91 22.06
C ALA A 176 11.65 18.56 20.68
N LEU A 177 11.06 18.03 19.61
CA LEU A 177 11.07 18.71 18.31
C LEU A 177 10.05 19.86 18.29
N ALA A 178 10.42 20.95 17.65
CA ALA A 178 9.53 22.07 17.36
C ALA A 178 9.00 21.97 15.94
N HIS A 179 8.03 22.82 15.59
CA HIS A 179 7.56 22.91 14.21
C HIS A 179 8.68 23.34 13.27
N THR A 180 8.72 22.74 12.08
CA THR A 180 9.69 23.06 11.03
C THR A 180 8.95 23.61 9.80
N ALA A 181 9.31 24.82 9.38
CA ALA A 181 8.66 25.52 8.25
C ALA A 181 9.38 25.35 6.89
N THR A 182 10.63 24.90 6.88
CA THR A 182 11.57 25.12 5.77
C THR A 182 11.80 23.92 4.85
N SER A 183 11.25 22.76 5.19
CA SER A 183 11.42 21.49 4.47
C SER A 183 10.10 20.73 4.44
N TYR A 184 9.99 19.71 3.59
CA TYR A 184 8.89 18.76 3.69
C TYR A 184 9.16 17.85 4.89
N ASN A 185 8.28 17.87 5.90
CA ASN A 185 8.55 17.21 7.19
C ASN A 185 7.26 16.95 7.99
N ILE A 186 7.32 16.00 8.93
CA ILE A 186 6.18 15.65 9.78
C ILE A 186 5.81 16.73 10.80
N MET A 187 6.75 17.58 11.22
CA MET A 187 6.54 18.70 12.15
C MET A 187 5.95 19.95 11.47
N GLY A 188 5.49 19.83 10.22
CA GLY A 188 4.69 20.81 9.49
C GLY A 188 3.23 20.36 9.36
N GLU A 189 2.66 20.48 8.15
CA GLU A 189 1.35 19.92 7.81
C GLU A 189 1.36 18.38 7.80
N ASP A 190 1.25 17.80 8.98
CA ASP A 190 1.32 16.36 9.27
C ASP A 190 0.47 15.47 8.34
N TRP A 191 -0.78 15.84 8.03
CA TRP A 191 -1.70 15.01 7.23
C TRP A 191 -1.28 14.84 5.76
N THR A 192 -0.25 15.57 5.32
CA THR A 192 0.34 15.45 3.97
C THR A 192 1.76 14.90 3.98
N HIS A 193 2.33 14.64 5.15
CA HIS A 193 3.60 13.95 5.30
C HIS A 193 3.36 12.43 5.40
N ILE A 194 3.21 11.79 4.25
CA ILE A 194 2.75 10.41 4.15
C ILE A 194 3.28 9.73 2.88
N HIS A 195 3.64 8.44 2.98
CA HIS A 195 3.96 7.63 1.81
C HIS A 195 2.71 6.98 1.24
N ALA A 196 2.67 6.81 -0.08
CA ALA A 196 1.63 6.03 -0.74
C ALA A 196 2.13 5.26 -1.94
N ASN A 197 1.69 4.00 -1.98
CA ASN A 197 1.82 3.08 -3.11
C ASN A 197 0.63 2.12 -3.10
N GLY A 198 -0.07 1.99 -4.22
CA GLY A 198 -1.37 1.32 -4.29
C GLY A 198 -2.35 1.92 -3.29
N ASP A 199 -3.27 1.12 -2.74
CA ASP A 199 -4.32 1.57 -1.81
C ASP A 199 -3.83 2.03 -0.42
N SER A 200 -2.52 1.97 -0.15
CA SER A 200 -1.93 2.26 1.16
C SER A 200 -1.42 3.70 1.29
N GLY A 201 -1.63 4.27 2.48
CA GLY A 201 -1.16 5.55 2.94
C GLY A 201 -0.51 5.36 4.31
N ASN A 202 0.82 5.39 4.38
CA ASN A 202 1.58 5.02 5.57
C ASN A 202 2.26 6.24 6.18
N ALA A 203 1.98 6.47 7.45
CA ALA A 203 2.61 7.52 8.24
C ALA A 203 4.03 7.11 8.64
N TYR A 204 4.93 8.08 8.67
CA TYR A 204 6.34 7.89 8.97
C TYR A 204 6.92 9.16 9.60
N PHE A 205 8.08 9.02 10.24
CA PHE A 205 8.73 10.12 10.96
C PHE A 205 9.43 11.11 10.02
N GLY A 206 10.00 10.61 8.93
CA GLY A 206 10.64 11.43 7.88
C GLY A 206 12.02 11.91 8.25
N GLU A 207 12.73 12.42 7.25
CA GLU A 207 14.17 12.62 7.41
C GLU A 207 14.51 13.83 8.30
N ASP A 208 13.72 14.90 8.18
CA ASP A 208 13.91 16.10 9.02
C ASP A 208 13.80 15.75 10.52
N ALA A 209 12.76 15.02 10.91
CA ALA A 209 12.51 14.66 12.30
C ALA A 209 13.45 13.56 12.79
N SER A 210 13.76 12.55 11.96
CA SER A 210 14.78 11.53 12.25
C SER A 210 16.13 12.18 12.56
N ASN A 211 16.53 13.19 11.76
CA ASN A 211 17.77 13.89 12.01
C ASN A 211 17.73 14.77 13.26
N GLY A 212 16.60 15.41 13.56
CA GLY A 212 16.37 16.11 14.82
C GLY A 212 16.50 15.19 16.04
N ALA A 213 15.89 13.99 15.99
CA ALA A 213 16.01 13.01 17.06
C ALA A 213 17.45 12.51 17.25
N VAL A 214 18.17 12.22 16.17
CA VAL A 214 19.60 11.87 16.23
C VAL A 214 20.44 13.02 16.82
N PHE A 215 20.10 14.27 16.52
CA PHE A 215 20.80 15.43 17.06
C PHE A 215 20.58 15.60 18.58
N LEU A 216 19.40 15.24 19.09
CA LEU A 216 19.06 15.33 20.52
C LEU A 216 19.60 14.13 21.33
N TYR A 217 19.45 12.91 20.80
CA TYR A 217 19.66 11.65 21.55
C TYR A 217 20.85 10.81 21.05
N GLY A 218 21.48 11.22 19.95
CA GLY A 218 22.54 10.48 19.27
C GLY A 218 22.00 9.35 18.40
N ALA A 219 22.79 8.93 17.40
CA ALA A 219 22.45 7.81 16.54
C ALA A 219 22.61 6.48 17.28
N ASP A 220 21.71 5.52 17.02
CA ASP A 220 21.84 4.16 17.53
C ASP A 220 23.13 3.52 17.01
N SER A 221 23.73 2.67 17.85
CA SER A 221 24.87 1.82 17.48
C SER A 221 24.53 0.77 16.42
N THR A 222 23.27 0.34 16.38
CA THR A 222 22.76 -0.50 15.29
C THR A 222 22.28 0.43 14.19
N ALA A 223 22.92 0.37 13.03
CA ALA A 223 22.48 1.14 11.89
C ALA A 223 21.07 0.70 11.47
N ARG A 224 20.14 1.66 11.48
CA ARG A 224 18.78 1.51 10.97
C ARG A 224 18.71 2.30 9.68
N GLU A 225 18.67 1.59 8.57
CA GLU A 225 18.59 2.21 7.24
C GLU A 225 17.13 2.27 6.79
N ASP A 226 16.76 3.35 6.12
CA ASP A 226 15.41 3.60 5.60
C ASP A 226 15.52 4.66 4.51
N LEU A 227 15.50 4.25 3.25
CA LEU A 227 15.33 5.17 2.15
C LEU A 227 13.84 5.26 1.85
N SER A 228 13.43 6.37 1.24
CA SER A 228 12.03 6.48 0.86
C SER A 228 11.82 7.50 -0.25
N VAL A 229 10.65 7.40 -0.87
CA VAL A 229 10.21 8.35 -1.88
C VAL A 229 8.72 8.66 -1.73
N THR A 230 8.35 9.90 -2.01
CA THR A 230 6.97 10.35 -1.91
C THR A 230 6.59 11.29 -3.05
N HIS A 231 5.30 11.29 -3.38
CA HIS A 231 4.67 12.21 -4.33
C HIS A 231 4.13 13.49 -3.66
N TRP A 232 4.71 13.88 -2.53
CA TRP A 232 4.47 15.13 -1.81
C TRP A 232 5.75 15.96 -1.78
N ARG A 233 5.60 17.28 -1.82
CA ARG A 233 6.73 18.23 -1.77
C ARG A 233 6.40 19.41 -0.88
N TRP A 234 7.46 20.07 -0.42
CA TRP A 234 7.39 21.37 0.22
C TRP A 234 6.94 22.46 -0.76
N THR A 235 6.12 23.39 -0.25
CA THR A 235 5.58 24.50 -1.05
C THR A 235 5.69 25.87 -0.40
N GLY A 236 6.01 25.92 0.88
CA GLY A 236 5.99 27.14 1.67
C GLY A 236 5.69 26.83 3.13
N HIS A 237 5.07 27.78 3.82
CA HIS A 237 4.72 27.64 5.22
C HIS A 237 3.45 28.42 5.58
N SER A 238 2.78 28.00 6.65
CA SER A 238 1.65 28.67 7.27
C SER A 238 1.94 28.83 8.76
N GLY A 239 2.39 30.02 9.16
CA GLY A 239 2.98 30.21 10.49
C GLY A 239 4.28 29.41 10.61
N GLU A 240 4.36 28.58 11.65
CA GLU A 240 5.53 27.74 11.97
C GLU A 240 5.52 26.39 11.23
N TYR A 241 4.39 26.03 10.60
CA TYR A 241 4.23 24.77 9.88
C TYR A 241 4.68 24.89 8.43
N SER A 242 5.46 23.93 7.93
CA SER A 242 5.66 23.78 6.49
C SER A 242 4.36 23.34 5.80
N THR A 243 4.12 23.85 4.59
CA THR A 243 2.96 23.48 3.76
C THR A 243 3.38 22.58 2.62
N HIS A 244 2.55 21.59 2.30
CA HIS A 244 2.88 20.59 1.28
C HIS A 244 1.87 20.54 0.13
N SER A 245 2.30 20.01 -1.00
CA SER A 245 1.42 19.73 -2.15
C SER A 245 1.96 18.56 -2.93
N ARG A 246 1.14 18.03 -3.85
CA ARG A 246 1.56 16.96 -4.76
C ARG A 246 2.77 17.38 -5.60
N THR A 247 3.66 16.42 -5.85
CA THR A 247 4.72 16.56 -6.84
C THR A 247 4.13 16.68 -8.24
N ARG A 248 4.94 17.17 -9.18
CA ARG A 248 4.47 17.64 -10.48
C ARG A 248 5.07 16.89 -11.65
N ILE A 249 4.42 17.03 -12.81
CA ILE A 249 4.98 16.60 -14.09
C ILE A 249 5.07 17.80 -15.02
N PHE A 250 6.23 17.96 -15.64
CA PHE A 250 6.52 19.01 -16.61
C PHE A 250 6.72 18.43 -18.00
N ASN A 251 6.55 19.26 -19.02
CA ASN A 251 7.05 18.95 -20.35
C ASN A 251 8.60 19.01 -20.37
N ASN A 252 9.20 18.63 -21.49
CA ASN A 252 10.66 18.65 -21.67
C ASN A 252 11.30 20.06 -21.60
N THR A 253 10.50 21.13 -21.52
CA THR A 253 10.98 22.51 -21.37
C THR A 253 10.71 23.09 -19.98
N GLY A 254 10.28 22.27 -19.01
CA GLY A 254 10.06 22.67 -17.61
C GLY A 254 8.74 23.38 -17.32
N SER A 255 7.77 23.36 -18.24
CA SER A 255 6.40 23.86 -17.98
C SER A 255 5.50 22.74 -17.45
N GLU A 256 4.79 22.98 -16.36
CA GLU A 256 3.91 21.97 -15.75
C GLU A 256 2.81 21.56 -16.74
N LEU A 257 2.57 20.25 -16.85
CA LEU A 257 1.54 19.70 -17.73
C LEU A 257 0.13 19.98 -17.20
N ALA A 258 -0.84 20.01 -18.10
CA ALA A 258 -2.24 20.16 -17.73
C ALA A 258 -2.73 18.97 -16.91
N LYS A 259 -3.47 19.24 -15.83
CA LYS A 259 -4.09 18.24 -14.96
C LYS A 259 -5.52 17.93 -15.41
N VAL A 260 -6.01 16.75 -15.06
CA VAL A 260 -7.45 16.48 -15.02
C VAL A 260 -8.07 17.32 -13.88
N ALA A 261 -9.16 18.01 -14.17
CA ALA A 261 -9.76 18.95 -13.23
C ALA A 261 -10.57 18.23 -12.13
N GLY A 262 -10.51 18.75 -10.91
CA GLY A 262 -11.36 18.30 -9.79
C GLY A 262 -10.88 17.05 -9.05
N GLU A 263 -9.65 16.59 -9.31
CA GLU A 263 -9.10 15.39 -8.66
C GLU A 263 -8.20 15.78 -7.47
N THR A 264 -8.39 15.10 -6.34
CA THR A 264 -7.52 15.24 -5.16
C THR A 264 -6.13 14.65 -5.41
N GLU A 265 -6.09 13.52 -6.12
CA GLU A 265 -4.86 12.95 -6.68
C GLU A 265 -4.77 13.33 -8.16
N PRO A 266 -3.91 14.28 -8.54
CA PRO A 266 -3.92 14.82 -9.88
C PRO A 266 -3.40 13.81 -10.90
N ARG A 267 -4.17 13.60 -11.96
CA ARG A 267 -3.67 12.97 -13.19
C ARG A 267 -3.21 14.01 -14.20
N TYR A 268 -2.06 13.79 -14.83
CA TYR A 268 -1.51 14.69 -15.83
C TYR A 268 -1.78 14.22 -17.25
N TYR A 269 -2.21 15.13 -18.12
CA TYR A 269 -2.40 14.83 -19.52
C TYR A 269 -1.07 14.69 -20.26
N VAL A 270 -0.82 13.52 -20.84
CA VAL A 270 0.42 13.17 -21.55
C VAL A 270 0.15 12.61 -22.93
N ASP A 271 1.10 12.81 -23.85
CA ASP A 271 1.08 12.30 -25.22
C ASP A 271 1.87 11.00 -25.39
N ASN A 272 1.50 10.23 -26.41
CA ASN A 272 2.20 9.00 -26.76
C ASN A 272 3.65 9.31 -27.20
N GLY A 273 4.64 8.58 -26.68
CA GLY A 273 6.06 8.85 -26.95
C GLY A 273 6.59 10.15 -26.32
N GLN A 274 5.82 10.84 -25.47
CA GLN A 274 6.21 12.13 -24.93
C GLN A 274 7.39 12.01 -23.95
N THR A 275 8.38 12.88 -24.11
CA THR A 275 9.39 13.12 -23.07
C THR A 275 8.85 14.12 -22.05
N ILE A 276 8.84 13.72 -20.78
CA ILE A 276 8.34 14.47 -19.62
C ILE A 276 9.42 14.57 -18.55
N GLN A 277 9.26 15.52 -17.62
CA GLN A 277 10.06 15.59 -16.40
C GLN A 277 9.16 15.30 -15.20
N VAL A 278 9.46 14.24 -14.45
CA VAL A 278 8.70 13.85 -13.25
C VAL A 278 9.40 14.32 -11.99
N GLU A 279 8.67 14.97 -11.10
CA GLU A 279 9.14 15.42 -9.80
C GLU A 279 8.80 14.40 -8.72
N PHE A 280 9.76 14.06 -7.88
CA PHE A 280 9.57 13.25 -6.67
C PHE A 280 10.40 13.82 -5.54
N THR A 281 10.02 13.48 -4.31
CA THR A 281 10.76 13.84 -3.10
C THR A 281 11.35 12.57 -2.51
N TYR A 282 12.69 12.52 -2.44
CA TYR A 282 13.45 11.41 -1.89
C TYR A 282 13.96 11.79 -0.51
N GLU A 283 13.95 10.82 0.41
CA GLU A 283 14.43 10.99 1.77
C GLU A 283 15.31 9.81 2.16
N ASN A 284 16.25 10.06 3.06
CA ASN A 284 17.02 9.03 3.73
C ASN A 284 16.75 9.16 5.23
N ASN A 285 15.72 8.47 5.71
CA ASN A 285 15.33 8.51 7.13
C ASN A 285 16.26 7.65 8.01
N GLY A 286 17.30 7.04 7.41
CA GLY A 286 18.20 6.08 8.02
C GLY A 286 19.44 6.68 8.67
N THR A 287 20.44 5.82 8.93
CA THR A 287 21.63 6.14 9.74
C THR A 287 22.81 6.58 8.89
N ASN A 288 22.94 6.05 7.67
CA ASN A 288 24.07 6.31 6.79
C ASN A 288 23.65 6.84 5.43
N SER A 289 24.55 7.58 4.76
CA SER A 289 24.35 7.99 3.37
C SER A 289 24.56 6.80 2.43
N HIS A 290 23.66 6.62 1.45
CA HIS A 290 23.70 5.49 0.52
C HIS A 290 23.82 5.95 -0.94
N THR A 291 24.49 5.14 -1.76
CA THR A 291 24.48 5.31 -3.22
C THR A 291 23.77 4.13 -3.84
N VAL A 292 22.59 4.37 -4.38
CA VAL A 292 21.63 3.35 -4.85
C VAL A 292 21.12 3.70 -6.25
N ASN A 293 20.38 2.76 -6.86
CA ASN A 293 19.67 3.02 -8.10
C ASN A 293 18.21 3.36 -7.82
N ILE A 294 17.75 4.48 -8.40
CA ILE A 294 16.33 4.73 -8.61
C ILE A 294 15.91 4.18 -9.98
N GLN A 295 14.72 3.62 -10.06
CA GLN A 295 14.14 3.11 -11.30
C GLN A 295 12.75 3.69 -11.53
N PHE A 296 12.52 4.25 -12.72
CA PHE A 296 11.23 4.79 -13.14
C PHE A 296 10.44 3.76 -13.91
N TYR A 297 9.16 3.63 -13.58
CA TYR A 297 8.26 2.65 -14.17
C TYR A 297 7.00 3.29 -14.71
N LEU A 298 6.41 2.65 -15.72
CA LEU A 298 5.05 2.90 -16.16
C LEU A 298 4.15 1.72 -15.78
N SER A 299 3.13 1.99 -14.98
CA SER A 299 2.12 1.02 -14.54
C SER A 299 0.73 1.35 -15.10
N THR A 300 -0.13 0.33 -15.07
CA THR A 300 -1.57 0.44 -15.39
C THR A 300 -2.44 0.62 -14.14
N ASN A 301 -1.84 0.53 -12.96
CA ASN A 301 -2.47 0.77 -11.67
C ASN A 301 -1.55 1.63 -10.79
N ASP A 302 -2.04 2.04 -9.63
CA ASP A 302 -1.34 2.93 -8.71
C ASP A 302 -0.39 2.20 -7.75
N TYR A 303 -0.15 0.89 -7.93
CA TYR A 303 0.84 0.12 -7.19
C TYR A 303 2.10 -0.11 -8.04
N ILE A 304 3.16 0.63 -7.72
CA ILE A 304 4.42 0.60 -8.42
C ILE A 304 5.28 -0.54 -7.86
N SER A 305 5.76 -1.38 -8.77
CA SER A 305 6.62 -2.53 -8.48
C SER A 305 7.61 -2.77 -9.62
N THR A 306 8.61 -3.62 -9.36
CA THR A 306 9.59 -4.03 -10.38
C THR A 306 8.98 -4.86 -11.52
N MET A 307 7.71 -5.26 -11.41
CA MET A 307 6.95 -5.94 -12.47
C MET A 307 6.36 -4.97 -13.51
N ASP A 308 6.34 -3.68 -13.21
CA ASP A 308 5.88 -2.66 -14.13
C ASP A 308 6.89 -2.42 -15.27
N ARG A 309 6.48 -1.66 -16.29
CA ARG A 309 7.36 -1.39 -17.42
C ARG A 309 8.46 -0.41 -17.01
N LEU A 310 9.68 -0.91 -16.84
CA LEU A 310 10.85 -0.08 -16.63
C LEU A 310 11.03 0.92 -17.78
N LEU A 311 11.19 2.19 -17.44
CA LEU A 311 11.47 3.28 -18.37
C LEU A 311 12.93 3.71 -18.32
N GLN A 312 13.49 3.83 -17.11
CA GLN A 312 14.83 4.37 -16.90
C GLN A 312 15.40 3.94 -15.55
N THR A 313 16.72 3.77 -15.49
CA THR A 313 17.50 3.55 -14.25
C THR A 313 18.49 4.69 -14.08
N GLN A 314 18.67 5.17 -12.86
CA GLN A 314 19.64 6.21 -12.54
C GLN A 314 20.28 5.97 -11.17
N GLY A 315 21.60 6.12 -11.08
CA GLY A 315 22.32 6.11 -9.81
C GLY A 315 22.18 7.45 -9.08
N VAL A 316 21.92 7.40 -7.77
CA VAL A 316 21.79 8.58 -6.91
C VAL A 316 22.51 8.34 -5.58
N THR A 317 22.93 9.41 -4.93
CA THR A 317 23.42 9.38 -3.55
C THR A 317 22.44 10.12 -2.67
N LEU A 318 21.85 9.42 -1.69
CA LEU A 318 20.94 10.00 -0.71
C LEU A 318 21.69 10.17 0.61
N GLY A 319 21.99 11.43 0.93
CA GLY A 319 22.62 11.82 2.19
C GLY A 319 21.60 12.03 3.30
N ARG A 320 22.10 12.11 4.53
CA ARG A 320 21.30 12.56 5.69
C ARG A 320 21.21 14.08 5.76
N ASN A 321 20.23 14.57 6.53
CA ASN A 321 19.85 15.95 6.75
C ASN A 321 19.44 16.68 5.46
N ASP A 322 18.88 15.96 4.49
CA ASP A 322 18.42 16.54 3.24
C ASP A 322 17.16 15.85 2.73
N VAL A 323 16.13 16.65 2.44
CA VAL A 323 14.89 16.19 1.81
C VAL A 323 14.96 16.59 0.34
N TRP A 324 15.29 15.62 -0.51
CA TRP A 324 15.71 15.90 -1.88
C TRP A 324 14.54 15.84 -2.86
N THR A 325 13.93 17.00 -3.13
CA THR A 325 12.92 17.12 -4.18
C THR A 325 13.57 17.49 -5.51
N THR A 326 13.38 16.67 -6.53
CA THR A 326 14.03 16.87 -7.83
C THR A 326 13.23 16.32 -9.00
N THR A 327 13.55 16.78 -10.20
CA THR A 327 12.93 16.34 -11.46
C THR A 327 13.84 15.41 -12.26
N HIS A 328 13.27 14.34 -12.80
CA HIS A 328 13.95 13.42 -13.71
C HIS A 328 13.28 13.40 -15.07
N THR A 329 14.07 13.49 -16.14
CA THR A 329 13.56 13.38 -17.51
C THR A 329 13.35 11.92 -17.87
N VAL A 330 12.15 11.58 -18.34
CA VAL A 330 11.76 10.23 -18.72
C VAL A 330 11.00 10.28 -20.05
N THR A 331 11.19 9.30 -20.92
CA THR A 331 10.44 9.20 -22.18
C THR A 331 9.38 8.13 -22.07
N LEU A 332 8.13 8.53 -22.27
CA LEU A 332 7.01 7.60 -22.29
C LEU A 332 7.09 6.70 -23.54
N PRO A 333 6.60 5.46 -23.46
CA PRO A 333 6.47 4.59 -24.61
C PRO A 333 5.61 5.16 -25.73
N ASN A 334 5.80 4.68 -26.96
CA ASN A 334 5.03 5.05 -28.14
C ASN A 334 3.88 4.07 -28.46
N ASP A 335 3.48 3.23 -27.50
CA ASP A 335 2.43 2.22 -27.60
C ASP A 335 1.33 2.43 -26.53
N LEU A 336 1.18 3.65 -25.99
CA LEU A 336 0.14 3.95 -25.01
C LEU A 336 -1.25 3.99 -25.65
N THR A 337 -2.22 3.37 -24.98
CA THR A 337 -3.62 3.41 -25.39
C THR A 337 -4.17 4.84 -25.22
N PRO A 338 -4.85 5.42 -26.23
CA PRO A 338 -5.50 6.72 -26.09
C PRO A 338 -6.61 6.71 -25.04
N ASN A 339 -6.81 7.82 -24.33
CA ASN A 339 -7.89 8.00 -23.34
C ASN A 339 -7.88 6.93 -22.23
N GLN A 340 -6.69 6.53 -21.78
CA GLN A 340 -6.43 5.52 -20.76
C GLN A 340 -5.65 6.12 -19.59
N ASP A 341 -5.90 5.61 -18.40
CA ASP A 341 -5.15 5.96 -17.20
C ASP A 341 -3.93 5.07 -17.06
N TYR A 342 -2.82 5.71 -16.73
CA TYR A 342 -1.55 5.07 -16.41
C TYR A 342 -0.97 5.75 -15.17
N TYR A 343 0.10 5.19 -14.62
CA TYR A 343 0.80 5.74 -13.48
C TYR A 343 2.30 5.69 -13.78
N ILE A 344 2.99 6.81 -13.60
CA ILE A 344 4.44 6.85 -13.63
C ILE A 344 4.95 6.81 -12.20
N GLY A 345 5.78 5.83 -11.90
CA GLY A 345 6.29 5.59 -10.58
C GLY A 345 7.80 5.60 -10.52
N VAL A 346 8.31 5.66 -9.30
CA VAL A 346 9.73 5.48 -9.01
C VAL A 346 9.88 4.52 -7.84
N ILE A 347 10.92 3.69 -7.90
CA ILE A 347 11.38 2.86 -6.79
C ILE A 347 12.81 3.29 -6.46
N VAL A 348 13.05 3.78 -5.24
CA VAL A 348 14.40 3.97 -4.69
C VAL A 348 14.91 2.62 -4.18
N ASP A 349 16.22 2.40 -4.33
CA ASP A 349 16.87 1.12 -4.07
C ASP A 349 16.15 -0.10 -4.68
N SER A 350 15.70 0.04 -5.93
CA SER A 350 15.03 -1.03 -6.69
C SER A 350 15.78 -2.38 -6.78
N SER A 351 17.05 -2.42 -6.38
CA SER A 351 17.89 -3.61 -6.37
C SER A 351 17.98 -4.28 -4.99
N ASP A 352 17.29 -3.75 -3.97
CA ASP A 352 17.28 -4.27 -2.58
C ASP A 352 18.72 -4.40 -2.04
N SER A 353 19.51 -3.34 -2.23
CA SER A 353 20.95 -3.32 -1.96
C SER A 353 21.29 -2.79 -0.57
N VAL A 354 20.40 -1.99 0.01
CA VAL A 354 20.41 -1.53 1.39
C VAL A 354 19.34 -2.33 2.12
N SER A 355 19.67 -2.93 3.26
CA SER A 355 18.68 -3.61 4.09
C SER A 355 17.98 -2.57 4.95
N GLU A 356 16.69 -2.36 4.76
CA GLU A 356 15.97 -1.27 5.39
C GLU A 356 14.96 -1.76 6.44
N VAL A 357 14.60 -0.87 7.37
CA VAL A 357 13.55 -1.18 8.35
C VAL A 357 12.16 -1.17 7.72
N PHE A 358 11.97 -0.38 6.67
CA PHE A 358 10.75 -0.32 5.88
C PHE A 358 11.10 -0.40 4.39
N GLU A 359 10.60 -1.42 3.71
CA GLU A 359 10.83 -1.58 2.25
C GLU A 359 9.66 -1.02 1.42
N TYR A 360 8.52 -0.77 2.07
CA TYR A 360 7.26 -0.41 1.39
C TYR A 360 7.19 1.07 1.00
N ASN A 361 7.97 1.93 1.65
CA ASN A 361 8.09 3.37 1.41
C ASN A 361 9.09 3.72 0.30
N ASN A 362 9.74 2.71 -0.28
CA ASN A 362 10.65 2.86 -1.41
C ASN A 362 9.97 3.15 -2.74
N ALA A 363 8.64 3.09 -2.81
CA ALA A 363 7.91 3.27 -4.05
C ALA A 363 6.78 4.30 -3.93
N THR A 364 6.58 5.07 -4.99
CA THR A 364 5.43 5.98 -5.13
C THR A 364 5.12 6.27 -6.60
N TYR A 365 4.00 6.96 -6.86
CA TYR A 365 3.47 7.19 -8.20
C TYR A 365 2.89 8.59 -8.41
N ILE A 366 2.75 8.97 -9.68
CA ILE A 366 1.89 10.08 -10.13
C ILE A 366 1.00 9.56 -11.26
N GLY A 367 -0.28 9.92 -11.22
CA GLY A 367 -1.24 9.51 -12.23
C GLY A 367 -1.07 10.25 -13.56
N LEU A 368 -1.31 9.53 -14.66
CA LEU A 368 -1.26 9.99 -16.04
C LEU A 368 -2.58 9.72 -16.74
N ARG A 369 -2.95 10.62 -17.66
CA ARG A 369 -4.08 10.44 -18.58
C ARG A 369 -3.60 10.66 -20.00
N THR A 370 -3.66 9.63 -20.85
CA THR A 370 -3.40 9.85 -22.27
C THR A 370 -4.53 10.67 -22.88
N ARG A 371 -4.21 11.71 -23.65
CA ARG A 371 -5.25 12.45 -24.38
C ARG A 371 -5.77 11.59 -25.55
N ASN A 372 -6.83 12.09 -26.17
CA ASN A 372 -7.42 11.46 -27.33
C ASN A 372 -6.57 11.78 -28.58
N TRP A 373 -5.86 10.79 -29.11
CA TRP A 373 -5.29 10.83 -30.47
C TRP A 373 -6.09 9.88 -31.34
N PRO A 374 -6.33 10.21 -32.62
CA PRO A 374 -6.78 9.19 -33.56
C PRO A 374 -5.75 8.06 -33.54
N THR A 375 -6.15 6.89 -33.08
CA THR A 375 -5.34 5.67 -33.25
C THR A 375 -4.94 5.65 -34.72
N PRO A 376 -3.65 5.53 -35.07
CA PRO A 376 -3.30 5.28 -36.45
C PRO A 376 -4.08 4.04 -36.86
N THR A 377 -5.03 4.23 -37.78
CA THR A 377 -5.75 3.11 -38.39
C THR A 377 -4.65 2.17 -38.86
N PRO A 378 -4.67 0.87 -38.50
CA PRO A 378 -3.72 -0.07 -39.08
C PRO A 378 -3.90 0.01 -40.58
N THR A 379 -3.00 0.70 -41.27
CA THR A 379 -2.95 0.71 -42.72
C THR A 379 -2.61 -0.72 -43.08
N ARG A 380 -3.62 -1.46 -43.52
CA ARG A 380 -3.43 -2.78 -44.09
C ARG A 380 -2.52 -2.57 -45.30
N THR A 381 -1.22 -2.80 -45.14
CA THR A 381 -0.32 -2.90 -46.28
C THR A 381 -0.88 -4.03 -47.12
N ALA A 382 -1.40 -3.70 -48.30
CA ALA A 382 -1.85 -4.71 -49.25
C ALA A 382 -0.65 -5.60 -49.56
N THR A 383 -0.68 -6.84 -49.08
CA THR A 383 0.22 -7.88 -49.55
C THR A 383 0.05 -7.94 -51.07
N PRO A 384 1.11 -7.73 -51.88
CA PRO A 384 0.98 -7.85 -53.32
C PRO A 384 0.54 -9.27 -53.65
N THR A 385 -0.60 -9.38 -54.33
CA THR A 385 -1.07 -10.64 -54.90
C THR A 385 0.00 -11.14 -55.86
N PRO A 386 0.50 -12.38 -55.73
CA PRO A 386 1.50 -12.90 -56.66
C PRO A 386 0.90 -12.95 -58.06
N THR A 387 1.42 -12.13 -58.96
CA THR A 387 1.09 -12.18 -60.38
C THR A 387 1.94 -13.29 -61.00
N ASN A 388 1.29 -14.41 -61.33
CA ASN A 388 1.91 -15.49 -62.09
C ASN A 388 2.39 -14.95 -63.44
N THR A 389 3.70 -14.77 -63.57
CA THR A 389 4.36 -14.46 -64.83
C THR A 389 5.07 -15.73 -65.31
N PRO A 390 4.84 -16.23 -66.53
CA PRO A 390 5.47 -17.45 -67.01
C PRO A 390 6.99 -17.24 -67.19
N PHE A 391 7.76 -18.18 -66.63
CA PHE A 391 9.22 -18.21 -66.73
C PHE A 391 9.68 -18.48 -68.17
N ILE A 392 10.50 -17.57 -68.72
CA ILE A 392 11.33 -17.83 -69.89
C ILE A 392 12.74 -18.15 -69.38
N PHE A 393 13.21 -19.36 -69.65
CA PHE A 393 14.58 -19.79 -69.39
C PHE A 393 15.55 -19.08 -70.35
N ILE A 394 16.58 -18.43 -69.79
CA ILE A 394 17.78 -18.02 -70.54
C ILE A 394 18.99 -18.69 -69.85
N PRO A 395 19.84 -19.45 -70.57
CA PRO A 395 20.96 -20.17 -69.97
C PRO A 395 22.10 -19.23 -69.56
N MET A 396 22.70 -19.53 -68.40
CA MET A 396 23.85 -18.83 -67.81
C MET A 396 25.14 -19.06 -68.62
N THR A 397 25.97 -18.02 -68.71
CA THR A 397 27.41 -18.12 -69.00
C THR A 397 28.22 -17.70 -67.77
N PRO A 398 29.41 -18.30 -67.51
CA PRO A 398 30.12 -18.13 -66.26
C PRO A 398 31.08 -16.93 -66.29
N PHE A 399 31.10 -16.13 -65.22
CA PHE A 399 32.14 -15.13 -64.96
C PHE A 399 33.11 -15.60 -63.85
N PRO A 400 34.41 -15.29 -63.94
CA PRO A 400 35.43 -15.85 -63.06
C PRO A 400 35.66 -15.03 -61.79
N TYR A 401 36.19 -15.75 -60.81
CA TYR A 401 36.66 -15.39 -59.47
C TYR A 401 37.48 -14.09 -59.39
N PHE A 402 37.24 -13.30 -58.33
CA PHE A 402 38.27 -12.47 -57.70
C PHE A 402 38.14 -12.46 -56.17
N THR A 403 39.31 -12.46 -55.56
CA THR A 403 39.68 -12.73 -54.16
C THR A 403 39.54 -11.53 -53.23
N PHE A 404 39.24 -11.81 -51.96
CA PHE A 404 39.24 -10.86 -50.84
C PHE A 404 40.65 -10.37 -50.47
N VAL A 405 40.75 -9.09 -50.07
CA VAL A 405 41.85 -8.54 -49.25
C VAL A 405 41.22 -7.69 -48.13
N PRO A 406 41.53 -7.92 -46.85
CA PRO A 406 41.08 -7.08 -45.74
C PRO A 406 42.15 -6.03 -45.38
N ILE A 407 41.74 -4.81 -45.01
CA ILE A 407 42.62 -3.84 -44.34
C ILE A 407 41.92 -3.27 -43.11
N LEU A 408 42.68 -3.24 -42.01
CA LEU A 408 42.32 -2.87 -40.65
C LEU A 408 42.60 -1.38 -40.35
N THR A 409 41.67 -0.75 -39.60
CA THR A 409 41.86 0.25 -38.49
C THR A 409 42.55 1.61 -38.80
N PRO A 410 42.51 2.69 -37.93
CA PRO A 410 41.90 2.87 -36.60
C PRO A 410 41.15 4.23 -36.37
N THR A 411 40.53 4.39 -35.18
CA THR A 411 40.13 5.65 -34.49
C THR A 411 41.31 6.21 -33.64
N PRO A 412 41.23 7.32 -32.86
CA PRO A 412 40.58 8.65 -32.96
C PRO A 412 41.58 9.83 -32.76
N THR A 413 41.20 11.09 -33.03
CA THR A 413 41.72 12.26 -32.26
C THR A 413 40.77 13.46 -32.30
N LEU A 414 40.53 14.08 -31.12
CA LEU A 414 39.79 15.32 -30.88
C LEU A 414 40.57 16.57 -31.34
N GLY A 415 39.83 17.61 -31.77
CA GLY A 415 40.34 18.99 -31.91
C GLY A 415 39.21 20.01 -32.09
N ILE A 416 39.02 20.85 -31.07
CA ILE A 416 38.02 21.92 -30.91
C ILE A 416 38.42 23.17 -31.72
N ILE A 417 37.53 23.78 -32.54
CA ILE A 417 37.54 25.23 -32.89
C ILE A 417 36.09 25.76 -33.16
N PHE A 418 35.85 26.99 -32.69
CA PHE A 418 34.68 27.89 -32.59
C PHE A 418 33.76 28.11 -33.81
N PRO A 419 32.51 28.61 -33.61
CA PRO A 419 31.53 28.84 -34.68
C PRO A 419 31.68 30.23 -35.34
N ILE A 420 31.50 30.29 -36.66
CA ILE A 420 31.22 31.53 -37.42
C ILE A 420 29.93 31.33 -38.22
N GLU A 421 29.09 32.35 -38.16
CA GLU A 421 27.77 32.51 -38.77
C GLU A 421 27.74 32.25 -40.29
N THR A 422 26.63 31.71 -40.78
CA THR A 422 26.18 31.92 -42.15
C THR A 422 24.66 32.06 -42.21
N LEU A 423 24.23 33.16 -42.83
CA LEU A 423 22.86 33.63 -43.04
C LEU A 423 22.07 32.72 -43.99
N ILE A 424 20.80 32.49 -43.68
CA ILE A 424 19.81 31.82 -44.55
C ILE A 424 18.68 32.84 -44.84
N PRO A 425 18.24 33.03 -46.09
CA PRO A 425 17.30 34.10 -46.43
C PRO A 425 15.84 33.75 -46.08
N PHE A 426 15.12 34.78 -45.64
CA PHE A 426 13.69 34.81 -45.34
C PHE A 426 12.82 34.56 -46.59
N ILE A 427 11.81 33.70 -46.44
CA ILE A 427 10.62 33.68 -47.30
C ILE A 427 9.39 33.66 -46.39
N THR A 428 8.57 34.72 -46.48
CA THR A 428 7.28 34.89 -45.80
C THR A 428 6.15 34.28 -46.62
N PRO A 429 5.25 33.48 -46.02
CA PRO A 429 3.94 33.21 -46.60
C PRO A 429 2.87 34.15 -46.03
N ILE A 430 2.03 34.63 -46.96
CA ILE A 430 0.93 35.58 -46.79
C ILE A 430 -0.33 34.83 -46.32
N PHE A 431 -1.01 35.33 -45.28
CA PHE A 431 -2.33 34.85 -44.86
C PHE A 431 -3.46 35.62 -45.57
N PRO A 432 -4.52 34.96 -46.06
CA PRO A 432 -5.72 35.66 -46.51
C PRO A 432 -6.65 35.99 -45.34
N VAL A 433 -7.11 37.25 -45.32
CA VAL A 433 -8.13 37.81 -44.42
C VAL A 433 -9.53 37.48 -44.97
N SER A 434 -10.41 36.91 -44.15
CA SER A 434 -11.84 36.75 -44.45
C SER A 434 -12.68 37.80 -43.72
N THR A 435 -13.63 38.37 -44.46
CA THR A 435 -14.53 39.47 -44.12
C THR A 435 -15.79 38.96 -43.40
N PRO A 436 -16.40 39.71 -42.45
CA PRO A 436 -17.60 39.26 -41.75
C PRO A 436 -18.87 39.54 -42.57
N THR A 437 -19.80 38.59 -42.59
CA THR A 437 -21.16 38.75 -43.15
C THR A 437 -22.19 38.87 -42.02
N LEU A 438 -23.03 39.90 -42.11
CA LEU A 438 -24.15 40.18 -41.21
C LEU A 438 -25.35 39.29 -41.56
N SER A 439 -26.02 38.74 -40.55
CA SER A 439 -27.34 38.09 -40.67
C SER A 439 -28.39 38.78 -39.78
N VAL A 440 -29.59 38.89 -40.34
CA VAL A 440 -30.76 39.70 -39.91
C VAL A 440 -31.57 38.98 -38.82
N PRO A 441 -32.22 39.69 -37.87
CA PRO A 441 -33.02 39.06 -36.82
C PRO A 441 -34.47 38.79 -37.26
N LEU A 442 -35.04 37.66 -36.83
CA LEU A 442 -36.48 37.37 -36.94
C LEU A 442 -37.13 37.25 -35.55
N THR A 443 -38.34 37.80 -35.50
CA THR A 443 -39.26 38.12 -34.39
C THR A 443 -39.86 36.89 -33.68
N PRO A 444 -40.28 36.98 -32.39
CA PRO A 444 -40.82 35.84 -31.63
C PRO A 444 -42.36 35.83 -31.52
N THR A 445 -42.99 34.66 -31.66
CA THR A 445 -44.38 34.36 -31.22
C THR A 445 -44.64 32.83 -31.19
N PRO A 446 -45.67 32.32 -30.48
CA PRO A 446 -45.85 32.19 -29.03
C PRO A 446 -45.83 30.72 -28.54
N THR A 447 -45.69 30.55 -27.23
CA THR A 447 -45.77 29.28 -26.48
C THR A 447 -47.20 28.71 -26.40
N PRO A 448 -47.38 27.39 -26.64
CA PRO A 448 -48.50 26.64 -26.09
C PRO A 448 -48.07 25.68 -24.95
N THR A 449 -48.91 25.66 -23.92
CA THR A 449 -48.94 24.88 -22.67
C THR A 449 -48.80 23.35 -22.86
N PRO A 450 -48.22 22.60 -21.89
CA PRO A 450 -47.82 21.20 -22.11
C PRO A 450 -49.00 20.23 -22.11
N ARG A 451 -49.00 19.31 -23.08
CA ARG A 451 -49.86 18.13 -23.13
C ARG A 451 -48.99 16.88 -22.93
N GLN A 452 -49.27 16.10 -21.90
CA GLN A 452 -48.64 14.79 -21.65
C GLN A 452 -48.70 13.91 -22.90
N THR A 453 -47.54 13.42 -23.33
CA THR A 453 -47.40 12.38 -24.35
C THR A 453 -46.39 11.36 -23.82
N LEU A 454 -46.79 10.09 -23.83
CA LEU A 454 -46.03 8.93 -23.39
C LEU A 454 -44.71 8.79 -24.18
N LEU A 455 -43.61 8.56 -23.48
CA LEU A 455 -42.30 8.25 -24.07
C LEU A 455 -42.38 6.94 -24.89
N PRO A 456 -41.91 6.91 -26.15
CA PRO A 456 -41.68 5.68 -26.88
C PRO A 456 -40.55 4.87 -26.24
N ALA A 457 -40.70 3.54 -26.24
CA ALA A 457 -39.73 2.60 -25.72
C ALA A 457 -38.33 2.81 -26.33
N SER A 458 -37.32 2.77 -25.47
CA SER A 458 -35.90 2.81 -25.85
C SER A 458 -35.57 1.63 -26.76
N PRO A 459 -34.88 1.82 -27.90
CA PRO A 459 -34.36 0.72 -28.69
C PRO A 459 -33.20 0.04 -27.95
N THR A 460 -33.26 -1.28 -27.93
CA THR A 460 -32.25 -2.23 -27.44
C THR A 460 -30.86 -1.93 -28.02
N PRO A 461 -29.79 -1.82 -27.21
CA PRO A 461 -28.44 -1.76 -27.73
C PRO A 461 -27.95 -3.18 -28.08
N THR A 462 -27.98 -3.51 -29.36
CA THR A 462 -27.21 -4.64 -29.90
C THR A 462 -26.00 -4.09 -30.64
N SER A 463 -24.85 -4.08 -29.98
CA SER A 463 -23.55 -4.51 -30.53
C SER A 463 -22.46 -4.24 -29.49
N ARG A 464 -22.24 -5.25 -28.65
CA ARG A 464 -21.19 -5.36 -27.63
C ARG A 464 -19.84 -5.47 -28.36
N ILE A 465 -18.94 -4.52 -28.14
CA ILE A 465 -17.52 -4.87 -28.07
C ILE A 465 -17.36 -5.52 -26.68
N PRO A 466 -16.92 -6.79 -26.56
CA PRO A 466 -16.79 -7.42 -25.26
C PRO A 466 -15.69 -6.72 -24.48
N SER A 467 -16.06 -5.99 -23.43
CA SER A 467 -15.19 -5.84 -22.28
C SER A 467 -14.99 -7.24 -21.69
N LEU A 468 -13.76 -7.75 -21.64
CA LEU A 468 -13.43 -8.99 -20.92
C LEU A 468 -13.59 -8.76 -19.41
N SER A 469 -14.83 -8.78 -18.93
CA SER A 469 -15.17 -8.85 -17.52
C SER A 469 -15.03 -10.31 -17.08
N ARG A 470 -13.82 -10.73 -16.71
CA ARG A 470 -13.57 -12.07 -16.16
C ARG A 470 -14.19 -12.15 -14.77
N ARG A 471 -15.33 -12.80 -14.64
CA ARG A 471 -16.10 -12.89 -13.39
C ARG A 471 -16.65 -14.28 -13.18
N LEU A 472 -16.81 -14.64 -11.91
CA LEU A 472 -17.55 -15.81 -11.44
C LEU A 472 -18.99 -15.40 -11.13
N PHE A 473 -19.92 -16.31 -11.41
CA PHE A 473 -21.35 -16.19 -11.13
C PHE A 473 -21.79 -17.43 -10.38
N ILE A 474 -22.70 -17.25 -9.42
CA ILE A 474 -23.30 -18.35 -8.68
C ILE A 474 -24.78 -18.39 -8.99
N TYR A 475 -25.26 -19.56 -9.39
CA TYR A 475 -26.69 -19.78 -9.58
C TYR A 475 -27.19 -20.89 -8.66
N ASP A 476 -28.49 -20.87 -8.42
CA ASP A 476 -29.21 -21.90 -7.67
C ASP A 476 -29.17 -23.22 -8.46
N ASN A 477 -29.59 -23.18 -9.72
CA ASN A 477 -29.77 -24.39 -10.53
C ASN A 477 -28.91 -24.47 -11.80
N PRO A 478 -28.62 -25.68 -12.31
CA PRO A 478 -27.89 -25.92 -13.54
C PRO A 478 -28.45 -25.19 -14.77
N ASP A 479 -29.76 -25.01 -14.86
CA ASP A 479 -30.33 -24.41 -16.07
C ASP A 479 -30.41 -22.88 -16.01
N ASP A 480 -30.01 -22.29 -14.88
CA ASP A 480 -30.07 -20.85 -14.67
C ASP A 480 -29.01 -20.13 -15.52
N GLN A 481 -29.47 -19.06 -16.17
CA GLN A 481 -28.62 -18.17 -16.98
C GLN A 481 -28.63 -16.73 -16.46
N SER A 482 -29.36 -16.48 -15.37
CA SER A 482 -29.54 -15.19 -14.72
C SER A 482 -29.96 -15.40 -13.27
N GLY A 483 -29.71 -14.41 -12.41
CA GLY A 483 -30.01 -14.53 -10.98
C GLY A 483 -28.78 -14.87 -10.14
N ASP A 484 -27.67 -14.16 -10.38
CA ASP A 484 -26.42 -14.36 -9.64
C ASP A 484 -26.61 -14.15 -8.14
N LEU A 485 -26.32 -15.20 -7.37
CA LEU A 485 -26.45 -15.28 -5.92
C LEU A 485 -25.22 -14.74 -5.18
N THR A 486 -24.23 -14.22 -5.89
CA THR A 486 -23.07 -13.55 -5.28
C THR A 486 -23.55 -12.44 -4.31
N GLY A 487 -23.13 -12.51 -3.04
CA GLY A 487 -23.58 -11.58 -2.00
C GLY A 487 -24.98 -11.86 -1.44
N GLN A 488 -25.59 -12.99 -1.78
CA GLN A 488 -26.91 -13.42 -1.31
C GLN A 488 -26.82 -14.77 -0.59
N THR A 489 -27.91 -15.21 0.04
CA THR A 489 -28.04 -16.58 0.59
C THR A 489 -29.00 -17.36 -0.29
N ASP A 490 -28.56 -18.54 -0.70
CA ASP A 490 -29.37 -19.52 -1.40
C ASP A 490 -30.15 -20.43 -0.43
N PHE A 491 -31.31 -20.92 -0.86
CA PHE A 491 -32.26 -21.63 -0.01
C PHE A 491 -32.81 -22.89 -0.65
N ASP A 492 -32.37 -24.04 -0.14
CA ASP A 492 -32.71 -25.33 -0.71
C ASP A 492 -33.38 -26.28 0.27
N SER A 493 -34.22 -27.16 -0.28
CA SER A 493 -34.69 -28.33 0.46
C SER A 493 -33.54 -29.31 0.75
N VAL A 494 -33.65 -30.09 1.83
CA VAL A 494 -32.63 -31.08 2.24
C VAL A 494 -32.27 -32.07 1.12
N ASP A 495 -33.25 -32.39 0.27
CA ASP A 495 -33.08 -33.39 -0.79
C ASP A 495 -32.48 -32.85 -2.09
N ASN A 496 -32.51 -31.52 -2.29
CA ASN A 496 -32.17 -30.87 -3.57
C ASN A 496 -31.09 -29.79 -3.42
N ARG A 497 -30.10 -30.00 -2.55
CA ARG A 497 -28.99 -29.06 -2.34
C ARG A 497 -28.15 -28.87 -3.60
N ASN A 498 -28.04 -27.64 -4.07
CA ASN A 498 -27.48 -27.32 -5.37
C ASN A 498 -26.84 -25.93 -5.40
N LEU A 499 -25.68 -25.83 -6.03
CA LEU A 499 -25.10 -24.54 -6.43
C LEU A 499 -24.39 -24.72 -7.75
N THR A 500 -24.59 -23.81 -8.69
CA THR A 500 -23.90 -23.80 -9.99
C THR A 500 -22.88 -22.68 -10.04
N ILE A 501 -21.61 -23.03 -10.22
CA ILE A 501 -20.50 -22.09 -10.35
C ILE A 501 -20.20 -21.90 -11.84
N ALA A 502 -20.45 -20.71 -12.37
CA ALA A 502 -20.20 -20.36 -13.76
C ALA A 502 -19.17 -19.24 -13.89
N TRP A 503 -18.48 -19.14 -15.03
CA TRP A 503 -17.52 -18.07 -15.28
C TRP A 503 -17.52 -17.58 -16.72
N ASP A 504 -17.23 -16.28 -16.90
CA ASP A 504 -17.02 -15.66 -18.21
C ASP A 504 -15.51 -15.54 -18.47
N ALA A 505 -14.90 -16.63 -18.93
CA ALA A 505 -13.52 -16.63 -19.41
C ALA A 505 -13.35 -17.47 -20.67
N GLU A 506 -12.57 -16.95 -21.61
CA GLU A 506 -12.22 -17.65 -22.84
C GLU A 506 -11.45 -18.95 -22.53
N PRO A 507 -11.93 -20.11 -23.03
CA PRO A 507 -11.28 -21.40 -22.86
C PRO A 507 -9.81 -21.41 -23.29
N GLY A 508 -9.46 -20.75 -24.40
CA GLY A 508 -8.11 -20.80 -24.96
C GLY A 508 -7.64 -22.24 -25.14
N ASP A 509 -6.44 -22.56 -24.63
CA ASP A 509 -5.85 -23.91 -24.67
C ASP A 509 -6.23 -24.77 -23.44
N ALA A 510 -7.29 -24.42 -22.71
CA ALA A 510 -7.74 -25.18 -21.55
C ALA A 510 -8.03 -26.64 -21.90
N THR A 511 -7.46 -27.53 -21.10
CA THR A 511 -7.74 -28.97 -21.10
C THR A 511 -8.76 -29.34 -20.01
N ASP A 512 -8.78 -28.60 -18.91
CA ASP A 512 -9.67 -28.79 -17.77
C ASP A 512 -9.85 -27.47 -16.99
N TRP A 513 -10.84 -27.42 -16.12
CA TRP A 513 -11.01 -26.37 -15.12
C TRP A 513 -11.12 -27.01 -13.75
N HIS A 514 -10.33 -26.53 -12.79
CA HIS A 514 -10.37 -26.98 -11.41
C HIS A 514 -11.07 -25.95 -10.55
N ILE A 515 -12.03 -26.40 -9.75
CA ILE A 515 -12.83 -25.56 -8.86
C ILE A 515 -12.40 -25.84 -7.44
N TYR A 516 -12.19 -24.77 -6.68
CA TYR A 516 -11.88 -24.81 -5.27
C TYR A 516 -12.94 -24.04 -4.50
N VAL A 517 -13.24 -24.51 -3.30
CA VAL A 517 -14.23 -23.93 -2.40
C VAL A 517 -13.57 -23.62 -1.06
N GLN A 518 -13.89 -22.45 -0.52
CA GLN A 518 -13.59 -22.09 0.85
C GLN A 518 -14.89 -22.04 1.64
N SER A 519 -14.98 -22.87 2.68
CA SER A 519 -16.08 -22.87 3.65
C SER A 519 -15.69 -22.06 4.88
N GLY A 520 -16.47 -21.04 5.24
CA GLY A 520 -16.22 -20.23 6.44
C GLY A 520 -14.82 -19.59 6.43
N PHE A 521 -14.02 -19.90 7.47
CA PHE A 521 -12.63 -19.44 7.67
C PHE A 521 -11.56 -20.49 7.28
N GLY A 522 -11.94 -21.54 6.55
CA GLY A 522 -10.98 -22.54 6.07
C GLY A 522 -10.06 -22.01 4.95
N GLY A 523 -9.18 -22.88 4.47
CA GLY A 523 -8.46 -22.69 3.22
C GLY A 523 -9.36 -22.95 2.00
N MET A 524 -8.80 -22.80 0.80
CA MET A 524 -9.44 -23.28 -0.42
C MET A 524 -9.17 -24.79 -0.58
N LEU A 525 -10.23 -25.59 -0.63
CA LEU A 525 -10.18 -27.04 -0.83
C LEU A 525 -10.66 -27.38 -2.24
N PHE A 526 -10.11 -28.44 -2.83
CA PHE A 526 -10.49 -28.87 -4.18
C PHE A 526 -11.93 -29.40 -4.18
N LEU A 527 -12.84 -28.65 -4.79
CA LEU A 527 -14.25 -29.00 -4.90
C LEU A 527 -14.47 -30.04 -6.00
N GLY A 528 -13.81 -29.87 -7.15
CA GLY A 528 -14.01 -30.73 -8.30
C GLY A 528 -13.43 -30.15 -9.57
N ARG A 529 -13.74 -30.80 -10.70
CA ARG A 529 -13.25 -30.39 -12.02
C ARG A 529 -14.29 -30.58 -13.11
N THR A 530 -14.15 -29.87 -14.23
CA THR A 530 -15.07 -30.02 -15.37
C THR A 530 -14.75 -31.24 -16.23
N GLY A 531 -13.50 -31.71 -16.21
CA GLY A 531 -12.99 -32.75 -17.11
C GLY A 531 -12.85 -32.29 -18.57
N SER A 532 -13.08 -31.00 -18.84
CA SER A 532 -12.98 -30.40 -20.17
C SER A 532 -12.80 -28.89 -20.09
N GLY A 533 -11.82 -28.35 -20.81
CA GLY A 533 -11.58 -26.91 -20.91
C GLY A 533 -12.64 -26.12 -21.67
N ASN A 534 -13.52 -26.79 -22.42
CA ASN A 534 -14.61 -26.14 -23.17
C ASN A 534 -15.84 -25.84 -22.31
N VAL A 535 -15.83 -26.26 -21.04
CA VAL A 535 -16.94 -26.07 -20.11
C VAL A 535 -16.62 -24.90 -19.20
N THR A 536 -17.52 -23.92 -19.12
CA THR A 536 -17.36 -22.71 -18.29
C THR A 536 -18.28 -22.70 -17.06
N ARG A 537 -18.67 -23.88 -16.60
CA ARG A 537 -19.59 -24.06 -15.49
C ARG A 537 -19.40 -25.39 -14.76
N PHE A 538 -19.75 -25.42 -13.49
CA PHE A 538 -19.63 -26.59 -12.62
C PHE A 538 -20.81 -26.65 -11.66
N ASP A 539 -21.57 -27.76 -11.72
CA ASP A 539 -22.75 -27.95 -10.89
C ASP A 539 -22.36 -28.73 -9.62
N TRP A 540 -22.56 -28.14 -8.44
CA TRP A 540 -22.28 -28.76 -7.17
C TRP A 540 -23.55 -29.29 -6.51
N ASN A 541 -23.81 -30.57 -6.70
CA ASN A 541 -24.91 -31.31 -6.07
C ASN A 541 -24.57 -32.79 -5.95
N LYS A 542 -25.46 -33.57 -5.29
CA LYS A 542 -25.27 -35.00 -5.02
C LYS A 542 -25.09 -35.90 -6.25
N ASN A 543 -25.52 -35.44 -7.43
CA ASN A 543 -25.50 -36.23 -8.66
C ASN A 543 -24.23 -35.96 -9.50
N THR A 544 -23.45 -34.92 -9.16
CA THR A 544 -22.26 -34.56 -9.93
C THR A 544 -21.09 -35.50 -9.62
N LYS A 545 -20.66 -36.26 -10.62
CA LYS A 545 -19.61 -37.29 -10.47
C LYS A 545 -18.17 -36.75 -10.43
N THR A 546 -17.97 -35.49 -10.79
CA THR A 546 -16.64 -34.84 -10.84
C THR A 546 -16.35 -33.97 -9.62
N VAL A 547 -17.21 -34.03 -8.60
CA VAL A 547 -17.01 -33.44 -7.27
C VAL A 547 -16.09 -34.35 -6.46
N ALA A 548 -15.22 -33.76 -5.63
CA ALA A 548 -14.36 -34.50 -4.73
C ALA A 548 -15.19 -35.20 -3.63
N PRO A 549 -14.75 -36.37 -3.12
CA PRO A 549 -15.53 -37.18 -2.18
C PRO A 549 -16.09 -36.42 -0.98
N ASP A 550 -15.30 -35.52 -0.39
CA ASP A 550 -15.66 -34.75 0.80
C ASP A 550 -16.81 -33.76 0.56
N PHE A 551 -17.07 -33.39 -0.70
CA PHE A 551 -18.13 -32.46 -1.11
C PHE A 551 -19.27 -33.16 -1.88
N SER A 552 -19.24 -34.49 -1.97
CA SER A 552 -20.14 -35.27 -2.84
C SER A 552 -21.61 -35.19 -2.48
N ASN A 553 -21.97 -34.70 -1.30
CA ASN A 553 -23.36 -34.55 -0.87
C ASN A 553 -24.00 -33.21 -1.30
N GLY A 554 -23.25 -32.31 -1.94
CA GLY A 554 -23.67 -30.93 -2.22
C GLY A 554 -23.29 -29.95 -1.11
N PRO A 555 -23.68 -28.67 -1.23
CA PRO A 555 -23.41 -27.64 -0.22
C PRO A 555 -24.06 -27.95 1.13
N ASP A 556 -23.39 -27.60 2.21
CA ASP A 556 -23.85 -27.76 3.59
C ASP A 556 -24.69 -26.56 4.02
N PHE A 557 -25.75 -26.82 4.78
CA PHE A 557 -26.60 -25.76 5.32
C PHE A 557 -25.88 -24.92 6.37
N ASN A 558 -26.37 -23.70 6.57
CA ASN A 558 -25.79 -22.71 7.47
C ASN A 558 -24.30 -22.42 7.17
N SER A 559 -23.97 -22.35 5.88
CA SER A 559 -22.60 -22.19 5.42
C SER A 559 -22.44 -20.95 4.54
N VAL A 560 -21.18 -20.49 4.45
CA VAL A 560 -20.77 -19.39 3.59
C VAL A 560 -19.61 -19.87 2.74
N TYR A 561 -19.72 -19.69 1.42
CA TYR A 561 -18.77 -20.18 0.45
C TYR A 561 -18.11 -19.05 -0.35
N LYS A 562 -16.83 -19.23 -0.67
CA LYS A 562 -16.14 -18.55 -1.77
C LYS A 562 -15.58 -19.59 -2.72
N PHE A 563 -15.49 -19.23 -3.99
CA PHE A 563 -14.97 -20.13 -5.03
C PHE A 563 -13.77 -19.52 -5.73
N ARG A 564 -12.85 -20.41 -6.11
CA ARG A 564 -11.73 -20.13 -7.01
C ARG A 564 -11.80 -21.11 -8.17
N VAL A 565 -11.60 -20.61 -9.38
CA VAL A 565 -11.55 -21.44 -10.59
C VAL A 565 -10.18 -21.28 -11.24
N ILE A 566 -9.52 -22.40 -11.50
CA ILE A 566 -8.20 -22.46 -12.11
C ILE A 566 -8.29 -23.15 -13.46
N ARG A 567 -7.87 -22.46 -14.52
CA ARG A 567 -7.74 -22.99 -15.87
C ARG A 567 -6.52 -23.90 -15.96
N ILE A 568 -6.67 -25.07 -16.57
CA ILE A 568 -5.59 -26.04 -16.76
C ILE A 568 -5.21 -26.10 -18.24
N ASP A 569 -4.15 -25.40 -18.65
CA ASP A 569 -3.72 -25.31 -20.06
C ASP A 569 -2.23 -25.68 -20.30
N GLY A 570 -1.56 -26.23 -19.28
CA GLY A 570 -0.14 -26.59 -19.35
C GLY A 570 0.82 -25.39 -19.16
N SER A 571 0.30 -24.16 -19.17
CA SER A 571 0.95 -22.98 -18.64
C SER A 571 0.30 -22.58 -17.31
N ARG A 572 0.96 -21.71 -16.53
CA ARG A 572 0.40 -21.18 -15.28
C ARG A 572 0.75 -19.71 -15.18
N GLY A 573 -0.23 -18.84 -15.33
CA GLY A 573 -0.11 -17.40 -15.15
C GLY A 573 -1.34 -16.79 -14.51
N ALA A 574 -1.31 -15.49 -14.23
CA ALA A 574 -2.42 -14.77 -13.59
C ALA A 574 -3.74 -14.84 -14.37
N ASN A 575 -3.65 -15.09 -15.68
CA ASN A 575 -4.81 -15.29 -16.53
C ASN A 575 -5.51 -16.64 -16.32
N ASP A 576 -4.94 -17.56 -15.57
CA ASP A 576 -5.51 -18.89 -15.34
C ASP A 576 -6.31 -18.96 -14.05
N VAL A 577 -6.36 -17.88 -13.27
CA VAL A 577 -7.00 -17.86 -11.96
C VAL A 577 -8.17 -16.89 -11.96
N LEU A 578 -9.34 -17.37 -11.56
CA LEU A 578 -10.52 -16.56 -11.27
C LEU A 578 -10.87 -16.70 -9.79
N GLU A 579 -11.05 -15.57 -9.11
CA GLU A 579 -11.31 -15.52 -7.66
C GLU A 579 -12.63 -14.79 -7.38
N MET A 580 -13.49 -15.43 -6.60
CA MET A 580 -14.78 -14.85 -6.18
C MET A 580 -14.56 -13.78 -5.12
N GLN A 581 -15.01 -12.56 -5.40
CA GLN A 581 -14.75 -11.40 -4.53
C GLN A 581 -15.69 -11.36 -3.32
N THR A 582 -16.98 -11.54 -3.55
CA THR A 582 -18.04 -11.51 -2.53
C THR A 582 -18.52 -12.94 -2.31
N PRO A 583 -18.71 -13.43 -1.07
CA PRO A 583 -19.16 -14.81 -0.81
C PRO A 583 -20.65 -15.02 -1.12
N VAL A 584 -21.07 -16.29 -1.13
CA VAL A 584 -22.48 -16.72 -1.17
C VAL A 584 -22.82 -17.50 0.10
N GLY A 585 -24.01 -17.30 0.64
CA GLY A 585 -24.54 -18.08 1.76
C GLY A 585 -25.37 -19.25 1.25
N PHE A 586 -25.47 -20.32 2.03
CA PHE A 586 -26.34 -21.45 1.72
C PHE A 586 -27.08 -21.90 2.98
N ASN A 587 -28.40 -21.98 2.90
CA ASN A 587 -29.23 -22.42 4.02
C ASN A 587 -30.42 -23.26 3.57
N VAL A 588 -31.08 -23.89 4.54
CA VAL A 588 -32.29 -24.68 4.29
C VAL A 588 -33.46 -23.78 3.93
N GLU A 589 -34.30 -24.23 3.00
CA GLU A 589 -35.55 -23.55 2.61
C GLU A 589 -36.40 -23.19 3.84
N GLY A 590 -36.91 -21.95 3.88
CA GLY A 590 -37.61 -21.40 5.04
C GLY A 590 -36.70 -20.95 6.20
N GLY A 591 -35.39 -21.14 6.08
CA GLY A 591 -34.37 -20.63 6.99
C GLY A 591 -34.12 -19.13 6.87
N LYS A 592 -33.25 -18.59 7.72
CA LYS A 592 -32.82 -17.18 7.64
C LYS A 592 -31.56 -17.04 6.78
N PRO A 593 -31.34 -15.90 6.10
CA PRO A 593 -30.08 -15.63 5.42
C PRO A 593 -28.89 -15.77 6.38
N VAL A 594 -27.79 -16.35 5.88
CA VAL A 594 -26.55 -16.50 6.65
C VAL A 594 -25.77 -15.17 6.57
N PRO A 595 -25.20 -14.66 7.69
CA PRO A 595 -24.36 -13.47 7.64
C PRO A 595 -23.15 -13.68 6.73
N LEU A 596 -23.00 -12.82 5.72
CA LEU A 596 -21.88 -12.86 4.76
C LEU A 596 -20.69 -11.99 5.18
N ILE A 597 -20.81 -11.31 6.32
CA ILE A 597 -19.78 -10.44 6.88
C ILE A 597 -18.68 -11.33 7.46
N ARG A 598 -17.43 -11.08 7.03
CA ARG A 598 -16.25 -11.68 7.64
C ARG A 598 -15.58 -10.66 8.57
N PRO A 599 -15.22 -11.04 9.80
CA PRO A 599 -14.34 -10.26 10.66
C PRO A 599 -13.08 -9.84 9.89
N ALA A 600 -12.62 -8.62 10.14
CA ALA A 600 -11.32 -8.19 9.67
C ALA A 600 -10.24 -9.03 10.37
N MET A 601 -9.27 -9.54 9.61
CA MET A 601 -8.09 -10.18 10.19
C MET A 601 -7.25 -9.14 10.95
N PRO A 602 -6.40 -9.55 11.90
CA PRO A 602 -5.48 -8.64 12.58
C PRO A 602 -4.66 -7.83 11.59
N ASP A 603 -4.50 -6.52 11.87
CA ASP A 603 -3.66 -5.62 11.08
C ASP A 603 -2.18 -5.99 11.35
N LEU A 604 -1.59 -6.73 10.42
CA LEU A 604 -0.20 -7.20 10.50
C LEU A 604 0.72 -6.21 9.78
N TYR A 605 1.87 -5.91 10.38
CA TYR A 605 2.89 -5.12 9.71
C TYR A 605 3.36 -5.79 8.41
N PRO A 606 3.79 -5.00 7.40
CA PRO A 606 4.52 -5.52 6.26
C PRO A 606 5.63 -6.48 6.68
N ARG A 607 5.74 -7.61 5.97
CA ARG A 607 6.72 -8.68 6.22
C ARG A 607 6.66 -9.32 7.61
N GLN A 608 5.49 -9.28 8.26
CA GLN A 608 5.28 -9.88 9.57
C GLN A 608 4.65 -11.27 9.46
N VAL A 609 5.08 -12.18 10.33
CA VAL A 609 4.41 -13.47 10.59
C VAL A 609 4.29 -13.68 12.09
N LEU A 610 3.11 -14.11 12.54
CA LEU A 610 2.81 -14.37 13.95
C LEU A 610 2.21 -15.77 14.10
N VAL A 611 2.37 -16.34 15.29
CA VAL A 611 1.58 -17.49 15.73
C VAL A 611 0.63 -16.98 16.81
N CYS A 612 -0.63 -17.35 16.70
CA CYS A 612 -1.70 -17.02 17.62
C CYS A 612 -2.33 -18.32 18.12
N ASP A 613 -2.81 -18.27 19.35
CA ASP A 613 -3.52 -19.36 20.03
C ASP A 613 -4.81 -19.70 19.26
N ASP A 614 -5.82 -18.82 19.35
CA ASP A 614 -7.10 -18.98 18.65
C ASP A 614 -7.25 -18.15 17.37
N ILE A 615 -8.29 -18.44 16.57
CA ILE A 615 -8.63 -17.76 15.31
C ILE A 615 -8.83 -16.23 15.42
N PHE A 616 -8.97 -15.71 16.65
CA PHE A 616 -9.07 -14.29 17.01
C PHE A 616 -8.02 -13.84 18.04
N GLY A 617 -6.99 -14.64 18.28
CA GLY A 617 -5.90 -14.32 19.21
C GLY A 617 -5.13 -13.09 18.74
N VAL A 618 -5.07 -12.04 19.56
CA VAL A 618 -4.36 -10.78 19.25
C VAL A 618 -2.89 -10.79 19.73
N LYS A 619 -2.43 -11.89 20.31
CA LYS A 619 -1.09 -12.03 20.90
C LYS A 619 -0.25 -12.97 20.05
N ASN A 620 0.95 -12.52 19.67
CA ASN A 620 1.96 -13.41 19.11
C ASN A 620 2.54 -14.30 20.23
N ILE A 621 2.32 -15.60 20.13
CA ILE A 621 2.83 -16.63 21.05
C ILE A 621 4.10 -17.31 20.52
N ALA A 622 4.65 -16.87 19.37
CA ALA A 622 5.96 -17.25 18.86
C ALA A 622 6.84 -15.99 18.68
N PRO A 623 7.34 -15.39 19.77
CA PRO A 623 8.09 -14.13 19.70
C PRO A 623 9.41 -14.30 18.93
N PRO A 624 9.98 -13.23 18.35
CA PRO A 624 11.27 -13.30 17.66
C PRO A 624 12.32 -14.03 18.53
N VAL A 625 13.16 -14.88 17.91
CA VAL A 625 14.10 -15.80 18.61
C VAL A 625 14.92 -15.13 19.72
N ARG A 626 15.23 -13.83 19.57
CA ARG A 626 15.95 -13.01 20.58
C ARG A 626 15.21 -12.79 21.90
N LEU A 627 13.90 -13.04 21.97
CA LEU A 627 13.04 -12.82 23.14
C LEU A 627 12.68 -14.11 23.90
N GLY A 628 13.23 -15.26 23.49
CA GLY A 628 12.95 -16.57 24.10
C GLY A 628 11.82 -17.34 23.42
N GLU A 629 11.44 -18.47 24.02
CA GLU A 629 10.35 -19.33 23.54
C GLU A 629 9.01 -18.84 24.10
N GLY A 630 7.97 -18.78 23.26
CA GLY A 630 6.61 -18.59 23.74
C GLY A 630 5.96 -19.93 24.10
N TYR A 631 4.77 -19.87 24.71
CA TYR A 631 4.08 -21.06 25.21
C TYR A 631 2.58 -21.03 24.92
N ASP A 632 2.03 -22.21 24.69
CA ASP A 632 0.63 -22.45 24.35
C ASP A 632 0.09 -23.69 25.09
N VAL A 633 -1.12 -23.59 25.64
CA VAL A 633 -1.77 -24.65 26.43
C VAL A 633 -3.21 -24.81 26.01
N ASP A 634 -3.50 -25.89 25.32
CA ASP A 634 -4.85 -26.19 24.84
C ASP A 634 -5.60 -27.19 25.72
N ASP A 635 -6.92 -27.10 25.71
CA ASP A 635 -7.78 -28.18 26.19
C ASP A 635 -7.67 -29.41 25.25
N PRO A 636 -7.72 -30.65 25.77
CA PRO A 636 -7.68 -31.86 24.94
C PRO A 636 -8.72 -31.91 23.81
N SER A 637 -9.83 -31.19 23.95
CA SER A 637 -10.88 -31.10 22.94
C SER A 637 -10.63 -30.05 21.84
N TRP A 638 -9.59 -29.21 21.98
CA TRP A 638 -9.33 -28.04 21.12
C TRP A 638 -7.83 -27.82 20.85
N ASN A 639 -7.13 -28.81 20.30
CA ASN A 639 -5.73 -28.65 19.93
C ASN A 639 -5.54 -27.90 18.60
N ALA A 640 -5.07 -26.64 18.64
CA ALA A 640 -4.93 -25.82 17.45
C ALA A 640 -3.80 -24.77 17.53
N LEU A 641 -3.28 -24.37 16.37
CA LEU A 641 -2.41 -23.20 16.24
C LEU A 641 -2.81 -22.39 15.01
N GLN A 642 -2.91 -21.07 15.15
CA GLN A 642 -3.11 -20.17 14.02
C GLN A 642 -1.80 -19.50 13.61
N ILE A 643 -1.45 -19.58 12.33
CA ILE A 643 -0.30 -18.86 11.76
C ILE A 643 -0.85 -17.78 10.85
N VAL A 644 -0.48 -16.52 11.08
CA VAL A 644 -0.96 -15.36 10.30
C VAL A 644 0.22 -14.58 9.73
N TRP A 645 0.09 -14.04 8.51
CA TRP A 645 1.18 -13.33 7.86
C TRP A 645 0.74 -12.15 7.00
N ASN A 646 1.69 -11.26 6.72
CA ASN A 646 1.60 -10.22 5.73
C ASN A 646 2.94 -10.14 4.97
N PHE A 647 2.93 -10.52 3.69
CA PHE A 647 4.12 -10.45 2.82
C PHE A 647 4.31 -9.08 2.17
N ASP A 648 3.36 -8.16 2.36
CA ASP A 648 3.32 -6.85 1.70
C ASP A 648 3.31 -6.96 0.17
N VAL A 649 2.40 -7.81 -0.32
CA VAL A 649 2.18 -8.01 -1.76
C VAL A 649 0.71 -7.95 -2.07
N ASP A 650 0.37 -7.58 -3.31
CA ASP A 650 -0.99 -7.70 -3.81
C ASP A 650 -1.41 -9.19 -3.84
N PRO A 651 -2.45 -9.60 -3.09
CA PRO A 651 -2.91 -11.00 -3.04
C PRO A 651 -3.34 -11.54 -4.42
N ARG A 652 -3.71 -10.67 -5.37
CA ARG A 652 -4.03 -11.06 -6.76
C ARG A 652 -2.83 -11.62 -7.52
N THR A 653 -1.62 -11.32 -7.07
CA THR A 653 -0.37 -11.79 -7.68
C THR A 653 0.13 -13.09 -7.06
N VAL A 654 -0.52 -13.56 -6.00
CA VAL A 654 -0.12 -14.75 -5.25
C VAL A 654 -0.95 -15.95 -5.69
N LEU A 655 -0.25 -17.02 -6.10
CA LEU A 655 -0.88 -18.28 -6.45
C LEU A 655 -1.34 -19.01 -5.19
N ASP A 656 -0.46 -19.12 -4.20
CA ASP A 656 -0.66 -19.89 -2.98
C ASP A 656 0.35 -19.46 -1.89
N TYR A 657 0.05 -19.79 -0.65
CA TYR A 657 0.99 -19.78 0.47
C TYR A 657 1.19 -21.21 0.97
N HIS A 658 2.44 -21.65 1.00
CA HIS A 658 2.83 -22.93 1.58
C HIS A 658 3.38 -22.71 2.99
N VAL A 659 2.88 -23.46 3.95
CA VAL A 659 3.33 -23.43 5.34
C VAL A 659 4.17 -24.67 5.62
N PHE A 660 5.31 -24.46 6.24
CA PHE A 660 6.23 -25.51 6.69
C PHE A 660 6.40 -25.42 8.19
N VAL A 661 6.58 -26.56 8.84
CA VAL A 661 6.81 -26.68 10.28
C VAL A 661 8.15 -27.35 10.55
N SER A 662 8.86 -26.87 11.56
CA SER A 662 9.99 -27.51 12.21
C SER A 662 9.54 -27.95 13.60
N VAL A 663 9.81 -29.20 13.96
CA VAL A 663 9.48 -29.79 15.26
C VAL A 663 10.77 -30.05 16.01
N ASP A 664 10.87 -29.55 17.24
CA ASP A 664 12.01 -29.69 18.16
C ASP A 664 13.36 -29.31 17.53
N GLY A 665 13.37 -28.24 16.73
CA GLY A 665 14.56 -27.75 16.04
C GLY A 665 14.99 -28.59 14.82
N GLY A 666 14.16 -29.52 14.36
CA GLY A 666 14.38 -30.33 13.16
C GLY A 666 14.25 -29.54 11.85
N ASN A 667 14.38 -30.24 10.72
CA ASN A 667 14.23 -29.64 9.39
C ASN A 667 12.78 -29.18 9.14
N PHE A 668 12.61 -28.11 8.37
CA PHE A 668 11.29 -27.69 7.89
C PHE A 668 10.70 -28.73 6.94
N VAL A 669 9.50 -29.20 7.29
CA VAL A 669 8.70 -30.12 6.48
C VAL A 669 7.36 -29.48 6.14
N PHE A 670 6.80 -29.84 4.99
CA PHE A 670 5.56 -29.22 4.51
C PHE A 670 4.40 -29.57 5.44
N LEU A 671 3.77 -28.53 6.00
CA LEU A 671 2.61 -28.64 6.89
C LEU A 671 1.31 -28.60 6.09
N GLY A 672 1.18 -27.62 5.19
CA GLY A 672 -0.03 -27.41 4.43
C GLY A 672 0.01 -26.15 3.56
N GLN A 673 -1.12 -25.81 2.94
CA GLN A 673 -1.24 -24.67 2.05
C GLN A 673 -2.64 -24.06 2.04
N THR A 674 -2.75 -22.83 1.57
CA THR A 674 -4.00 -22.05 1.58
C THR A 674 -4.81 -22.15 0.30
N GLN A 675 -4.14 -22.48 -0.81
CA GLN A 675 -4.69 -22.54 -2.17
C GLN A 675 -5.33 -21.21 -2.63
N SER A 676 -4.92 -20.07 -2.06
CA SER A 676 -5.29 -18.73 -2.55
C SER A 676 -4.37 -17.65 -1.98
N GLY A 677 -4.05 -16.65 -2.81
CA GLY A 677 -3.35 -15.43 -2.37
C GLY A 677 -4.16 -14.53 -1.44
N PHE A 678 -5.48 -14.69 -1.39
CA PHE A 678 -6.36 -13.89 -0.53
C PHE A 678 -6.52 -14.44 0.90
N ILE A 679 -5.87 -15.56 1.21
CA ILE A 679 -5.91 -16.19 2.52
C ILE A 679 -4.52 -16.07 3.14
N ASN A 680 -4.36 -15.12 4.04
CA ASN A 680 -3.09 -14.77 4.66
C ASN A 680 -2.90 -15.40 6.05
N TYR A 681 -3.55 -16.54 6.29
CA TYR A 681 -3.44 -17.30 7.51
C TYR A 681 -3.62 -18.80 7.26
N PHE A 682 -3.17 -19.61 8.21
CA PHE A 682 -3.30 -21.05 8.23
C PHE A 682 -3.68 -21.51 9.63
N TRP A 683 -4.80 -22.22 9.75
CA TRP A 683 -5.25 -22.76 11.04
C TRP A 683 -4.94 -24.26 11.09
N TRP A 684 -3.96 -24.63 11.91
CA TRP A 684 -3.53 -26.00 12.08
C TRP A 684 -4.36 -26.67 13.19
N THR A 685 -5.29 -27.53 12.80
CA THR A 685 -6.27 -28.18 13.69
C THR A 685 -6.67 -29.55 13.14
N PRO A 686 -7.10 -30.52 13.98
CA PRO A 686 -7.62 -31.81 13.52
C PRO A 686 -8.84 -31.70 12.59
N LEU A 687 -9.54 -30.56 12.60
CA LEU A 687 -10.71 -30.32 11.75
C LEU A 687 -10.37 -30.25 10.25
N GLN A 688 -9.08 -30.13 9.89
CA GLN A 688 -8.60 -30.17 8.49
C GLN A 688 -9.30 -29.17 7.56
N LEU A 689 -9.61 -27.98 8.09
CA LEU A 689 -10.24 -26.89 7.32
C LEU A 689 -9.31 -26.29 6.25
N PHE A 690 -8.03 -26.64 6.28
CA PHE A 690 -7.01 -26.30 5.29
C PHE A 690 -6.41 -27.55 4.68
N LYS A 691 -5.84 -27.44 3.47
CA LYS A 691 -5.10 -28.55 2.87
C LYS A 691 -3.84 -28.83 3.69
N THR A 692 -3.91 -29.87 4.51
CA THR A 692 -2.86 -30.26 5.46
C THR A 692 -2.20 -31.57 4.98
N ASP A 693 -0.90 -31.70 5.19
CA ASP A 693 -0.20 -32.95 4.93
C ASP A 693 -0.69 -34.05 5.89
N ARG A 694 -0.78 -35.28 5.38
CA ARG A 694 -1.28 -36.45 6.13
C ARG A 694 -0.52 -36.71 7.43
N ALA A 695 0.74 -36.29 7.54
CA ALA A 695 1.53 -36.45 8.75
C ALA A 695 1.08 -35.51 9.89
N PHE A 696 0.34 -34.45 9.57
CA PHE A 696 -0.02 -33.37 10.50
C PHE A 696 -1.54 -33.19 10.65
N THR A 697 -2.36 -34.10 10.12
CA THR A 697 -3.83 -34.01 10.20
C THR A 697 -4.39 -34.18 11.61
N ALA A 698 -3.58 -34.63 12.57
CA ALA A 698 -3.97 -34.73 13.98
C ALA A 698 -3.82 -33.40 14.76
N GLY A 699 -3.41 -32.31 14.10
CA GLY A 699 -3.13 -31.03 14.77
C GLY A 699 -1.77 -31.01 15.50
N PRO A 700 -1.47 -29.92 16.22
CA PRO A 700 -0.30 -29.85 17.09
C PRO A 700 -0.36 -30.92 18.18
N GLN A 701 0.83 -31.41 18.57
CA GLN A 701 1.03 -32.55 19.48
C GLN A 701 1.67 -32.06 20.78
N ASP A 702 1.19 -32.60 21.90
CA ASP A 702 1.67 -32.26 23.25
C ASP A 702 3.19 -32.46 23.42
N GLY A 703 3.82 -31.56 24.18
CA GLY A 703 5.22 -31.66 24.59
C GLY A 703 6.26 -31.29 23.53
N HIS A 704 5.84 -30.69 22.41
CA HIS A 704 6.72 -30.31 21.30
C HIS A 704 6.94 -28.80 21.19
N THR A 705 8.08 -28.43 20.61
CA THR A 705 8.36 -27.04 20.22
C THR A 705 8.28 -26.88 18.71
N TYR A 706 7.52 -25.89 18.25
CA TYR A 706 7.30 -25.62 16.84
C TYR A 706 7.94 -24.30 16.38
N GLN A 707 8.36 -24.29 15.13
CA GLN A 707 8.69 -23.09 14.38
C GLN A 707 8.10 -23.22 12.97
N PHE A 708 7.62 -22.11 12.41
CA PHE A 708 6.96 -22.10 11.11
C PHE A 708 7.72 -21.26 10.09
N LEU A 709 7.68 -21.72 8.84
CA LEU A 709 8.18 -21.03 7.66
C LEU A 709 7.04 -20.96 6.65
N VAL A 710 6.59 -19.75 6.34
CA VAL A 710 5.60 -19.49 5.30
C VAL A 710 6.33 -19.12 4.02
N ILE A 711 5.97 -19.74 2.91
CA ILE A 711 6.51 -19.48 1.58
C ILE A 711 5.39 -19.00 0.67
N LEU A 712 5.53 -17.77 0.19
CA LEU A 712 4.67 -17.20 -0.84
C LEU A 712 5.06 -17.79 -2.21
N LEU A 713 4.09 -18.35 -2.91
CA LEU A 713 4.21 -18.76 -4.30
C LEU A 713 3.54 -17.73 -5.19
N PRO A 714 4.30 -16.93 -5.95
CA PRO A 714 3.69 -15.94 -6.83
C PRO A 714 3.18 -16.60 -8.12
N LEU A 715 2.25 -15.95 -8.81
CA LEU A 715 1.84 -16.31 -10.16
C LEU A 715 2.98 -16.08 -11.17
N SER A 716 3.91 -15.17 -10.86
CA SER A 716 5.12 -14.88 -11.64
C SER A 716 6.21 -14.30 -10.73
N GLY A 717 7.48 -14.63 -10.97
CA GLY A 717 8.60 -14.09 -10.20
C GLY A 717 9.13 -15.03 -9.11
N ASN A 718 9.85 -14.45 -8.15
CA ASN A 718 10.55 -15.19 -7.10
C ASN A 718 9.67 -15.44 -5.86
N ARG A 719 9.90 -16.59 -5.20
CA ARG A 719 9.23 -16.91 -3.94
C ARG A 719 9.77 -16.03 -2.81
N MET A 720 8.90 -15.64 -1.90
CA MET A 720 9.28 -14.96 -0.65
C MET A 720 9.06 -15.89 0.54
N THR A 721 9.79 -15.65 1.63
CA THR A 721 9.63 -16.43 2.86
C THR A 721 9.51 -15.55 4.10
N LEU A 722 8.70 -16.00 5.06
CA LEU A 722 8.60 -15.43 6.40
C LEU A 722 8.75 -16.55 7.42
N LYS A 723 9.44 -16.28 8.52
CA LYS A 723 9.80 -17.29 9.52
C LYS A 723 9.45 -16.81 10.93
N THR A 724 8.79 -17.65 11.71
CA THR A 724 8.38 -17.34 13.09
C THR A 724 9.51 -17.54 14.10
N GLY A 725 9.30 -17.07 15.32
CA GLY A 725 10.00 -17.60 16.49
C GLY A 725 9.57 -19.02 16.86
N TYR A 726 9.92 -19.43 18.08
CA TYR A 726 9.58 -20.73 18.63
C TYR A 726 8.34 -20.64 19.54
N VAL A 727 7.47 -21.65 19.46
CA VAL A 727 6.34 -21.86 20.36
C VAL A 727 6.43 -23.25 20.95
N ALA A 728 6.52 -23.36 22.27
CA ALA A 728 6.38 -24.63 22.98
C ALA A 728 4.89 -24.89 23.21
N TYR A 729 4.43 -26.07 22.82
CA TYR A 729 3.03 -26.44 22.78
C TYR A 729 2.73 -27.55 23.79
N SER A 730 1.60 -27.44 24.48
CA SER A 730 1.14 -28.44 25.42
C SER A 730 -0.38 -28.59 25.43
N ILE A 731 -0.83 -29.77 25.86
CA ILE A 731 -2.24 -30.05 26.10
C ILE A 731 -2.44 -30.18 27.61
N ALA A 732 -3.40 -29.43 28.16
CA ALA A 732 -3.75 -29.48 29.58
C ALA A 732 -4.17 -30.91 29.98
N ALA A 733 -3.73 -31.35 31.17
CA ALA A 733 -4.17 -32.63 31.72
C ALA A 733 -5.67 -32.58 32.05
N GLU A 734 -6.44 -33.60 31.66
CA GLU A 734 -7.84 -33.75 32.08
C GLU A 734 -7.91 -33.78 33.63
N GLU A 735 -8.69 -32.87 34.24
CA GLU A 735 -9.03 -32.90 35.68
C GLU A 735 -10.11 -33.94 36.00
#